data_AF-A0A1C0VRB3-F1
#
_entry.id   AF-A0A1C0VRB3-F1
#
_cell.length_a   1.000
_cell.length_b   1.000
_cell.length_c   1.000
_cell.angle_alpha   90.00
_cell.angle_beta   90.00
_cell.angle_gamma   90.00
#
_symmetry.space_group_name_H-M   'P 1'
#
loop_
_entity.id
_entity.type
_entity.pdbx_description
1 polymer ?
#
loop_
_entity_poly.entity_id
_entity_poly.type
_entity_poly.pdbx_seq_one_letter_code
_entity_poly.pdbx_strand_id
1 'polypeptide(L)'
;MNFSNKLPIALIGTVATIVIVQPRAVLAISADEVGKIAKSITVLIDSKEPGSGVIVKRNGNTYTVLTARHVFKDPQAKYEIVTPDNQRYSLNYSSVKKLPNIDLAVVEFTSNQTYTVAKIGNSDLATEGKAAYVAGFPKTSAAINLPIYNFTDGRITANASRPLEDGYALVYSNNTLPGMSGGPVLNENGELVAIHGRADTRAAESSSINQDILIAKTGFNLGIPINTSLRLLASSQVDLGVKVPSAPVATGPKADDFFLQGGDKSKKGDYQGAIAAYNQAIQLNPNYADAYLNRGVARSDLGDNQGAIADYNQALKIDPNSATAYYSRGVARSDLGDKQGAITDYNQALRIYPNFAIAYNNRGIARYQLGDNQGAIADYNQALQINPNFATAYFNRGVARYQLGDKQGAIADYNQALRINPNDDEAYRNRGGVRSDLGDKQGAITDYNQALRINPNLVSAYVLRGLSRSDLGDKQGAIADCNQALKIDPNNASAYLLRGSFRSDLGDKQGAIQDFQKTADLYQQQGDKHGYQIAINLLRTLQGTTSTPQTSNGLLTANGSLTPGKSSVLPSDGSLYEEHNFEGRAGQSVTITVESRDFDTYVALFGPDLKLLAENDDISQSNSNSAITFTLPASGRYRVVVNAYKKGEGGRYTLTVR
;
A
#
# COMPACT_ATOMS: atom_id res chain seq x y z
N MET A 1 22.14 -58.10 -81.64
CA MET A 1 20.75 -57.60 -81.59
C MET A 1 20.80 -56.08 -81.50
N ASN A 2 19.97 -55.43 -82.33
CA ASN A 2 19.68 -53.98 -82.37
C ASN A 2 19.19 -53.47 -80.98
N PHE A 3 19.18 -52.19 -80.59
CA PHE A 3 18.86 -50.97 -81.33
C PHE A 3 19.49 -49.73 -80.68
N SER A 4 19.77 -48.76 -81.54
CA SER A 4 19.95 -47.32 -81.29
C SER A 4 18.78 -46.69 -80.52
N ASN A 5 19.05 -45.66 -79.71
CA ASN A 5 18.30 -44.40 -79.78
C ASN A 5 19.12 -43.20 -79.27
N LYS A 6 19.24 -42.21 -80.16
CA LYS A 6 19.75 -40.85 -79.94
C LYS A 6 18.62 -39.94 -79.44
N LEU A 7 18.97 -38.96 -78.59
CA LEU A 7 18.36 -37.62 -78.58
C LEU A 7 19.35 -36.63 -77.89
N PRO A 8 19.56 -35.41 -78.44
CA PRO A 8 20.48 -34.41 -77.88
C PRO A 8 19.74 -33.43 -76.97
N ILE A 9 20.38 -32.98 -75.89
CA ILE A 9 19.92 -31.81 -75.12
C ILE A 9 20.95 -30.70 -75.32
N ALA A 10 20.52 -29.64 -75.98
CA ALA A 10 21.23 -28.38 -76.09
C ALA A 10 21.20 -27.67 -74.72
N LEU A 11 22.37 -27.34 -74.18
CA LEU A 11 22.49 -26.51 -72.98
C LEU A 11 22.89 -25.10 -73.42
N ILE A 12 21.90 -24.20 -73.49
CA ILE A 12 22.12 -22.76 -73.62
C ILE A 12 22.48 -22.25 -72.22
N GLY A 13 23.77 -22.00 -71.99
CA GLY A 13 24.25 -21.41 -70.74
C GLY A 13 23.99 -19.91 -70.73
N THR A 14 22.90 -19.46 -70.11
CA THR A 14 22.76 -18.09 -69.63
C THR A 14 23.46 -17.96 -68.30
N VAL A 15 24.53 -17.14 -68.25
CA VAL A 15 25.21 -16.79 -67.00
C VAL A 15 24.30 -15.83 -66.23
N ALA A 16 23.47 -16.35 -65.33
CA ALA A 16 22.75 -15.53 -64.36
C ALA A 16 23.73 -15.12 -63.26
N THR A 17 24.16 -13.86 -63.28
CA THR A 17 24.89 -13.24 -62.17
C THR A 17 23.94 -13.13 -60.97
N ILE A 18 24.03 -14.08 -60.05
CA ILE A 18 23.36 -13.99 -58.75
C ILE A 18 24.12 -12.95 -57.93
N VAL A 19 23.59 -11.72 -57.88
CA VAL A 19 24.03 -10.71 -56.90
C VAL A 19 23.50 -11.14 -55.54
N ILE A 20 24.35 -11.77 -54.74
CA ILE A 20 24.06 -12.04 -53.32
C ILE A 20 24.18 -10.70 -52.59
N VAL A 21 23.07 -9.99 -52.45
CA VAL A 21 22.98 -8.84 -51.53
C VAL A 21 22.92 -9.40 -50.12
N GLN A 22 24.06 -9.45 -49.42
CA GLN A 22 24.04 -9.69 -47.98
C GLN A 22 23.36 -8.50 -47.30
N PRO A 23 22.23 -8.66 -46.59
CA PRO A 23 21.68 -7.58 -45.80
C PRO A 23 22.68 -7.25 -44.70
N ARG A 24 23.26 -6.04 -44.74
CA ARG A 24 23.96 -5.49 -43.58
C ARG A 24 22.93 -5.36 -42.47
N ALA A 25 23.08 -6.15 -41.41
CA ALA A 25 22.40 -5.86 -40.16
C ALA A 25 22.91 -4.49 -39.68
N VAL A 26 22.06 -3.47 -39.79
CA VAL A 26 22.31 -2.20 -39.10
C VAL A 26 22.22 -2.52 -37.62
N LEU A 27 23.37 -2.59 -36.95
CA LEU A 27 23.41 -2.82 -35.51
C LEU A 27 22.73 -1.63 -34.83
N ALA A 28 21.81 -1.92 -33.91
CA ALA A 28 21.23 -0.91 -33.03
C ALA A 28 22.34 -0.17 -32.29
N ILE A 29 22.18 1.14 -32.11
CA ILE A 29 23.13 1.95 -31.32
C ILE A 29 22.90 1.70 -29.83
N SER A 30 23.90 1.99 -29.00
CA SER A 30 23.80 1.81 -27.55
C SER A 30 22.75 2.74 -26.93
N ALA A 31 22.18 2.33 -25.79
CA ALA A 31 21.23 3.18 -25.04
C ALA A 31 21.85 4.54 -24.66
N ASP A 32 23.15 4.58 -24.37
CA ASP A 32 23.89 5.80 -24.09
C ASP A 32 23.96 6.74 -25.31
N GLU A 33 24.13 6.18 -26.52
CA GLU A 33 24.10 6.96 -27.77
C GLU A 33 22.70 7.48 -28.06
N VAL A 34 21.65 6.66 -27.84
CA VAL A 34 20.26 7.12 -27.93
C VAL A 34 20.01 8.25 -26.93
N GLY A 35 20.53 8.14 -25.70
CA GLY A 35 20.43 9.18 -24.67
C GLY A 35 21.10 10.50 -25.07
N LYS A 36 22.27 10.43 -25.70
CA LYS A 36 22.95 11.62 -26.27
C LYS A 36 22.12 12.29 -27.36
N ILE A 37 21.57 11.49 -28.28
CA ILE A 37 20.67 11.99 -29.33
C ILE A 37 19.46 12.66 -28.69
N ALA A 38 18.77 11.95 -27.80
CA ALA A 38 17.59 12.42 -27.10
C ALA A 38 17.84 13.75 -26.39
N LYS A 39 18.94 13.88 -25.66
CA LYS A 39 19.31 15.12 -24.97
C LYS A 39 19.54 16.28 -25.94
N SER A 40 20.12 16.02 -27.10
CA SER A 40 20.43 17.06 -28.10
C SER A 40 19.22 17.59 -28.88
N ILE A 41 18.11 16.85 -28.90
CA ILE A 41 16.89 17.21 -29.66
C ILE A 41 15.72 17.66 -28.76
N THR A 42 15.83 17.45 -27.45
CA THR A 42 14.75 17.75 -26.49
C THR A 42 14.89 19.16 -25.96
N VAL A 43 13.79 19.91 -25.93
CA VAL A 43 13.72 21.23 -25.29
C VAL A 43 12.80 21.21 -24.08
N LEU A 44 13.06 22.07 -23.10
CA LEU A 44 12.12 22.38 -22.04
C LEU A 44 11.17 23.48 -22.54
N ILE A 45 9.87 23.29 -22.34
CA ILE A 45 8.87 24.34 -22.50
C ILE A 45 8.57 24.85 -21.08
N ASP A 46 9.25 25.92 -20.71
CA ASP A 46 9.21 26.47 -19.36
C ASP A 46 7.97 27.34 -19.17
N SER A 47 7.25 27.08 -18.08
CA SER A 47 6.06 27.82 -17.65
C SER A 47 5.70 27.43 -16.20
N LYS A 48 4.58 27.93 -15.68
CA LYS A 48 4.04 27.49 -14.37
C LYS A 48 3.76 25.97 -14.34
N GLU A 49 3.34 25.41 -15.46
CA GLU A 49 3.20 23.95 -15.67
C GLU A 49 4.14 23.55 -16.81
N PRO A 50 5.42 23.25 -16.51
CA PRO A 50 6.41 23.00 -17.55
C PRO A 50 6.09 21.71 -18.33
N GLY A 51 6.52 21.71 -19.58
CA GLY A 51 6.44 20.59 -20.51
C GLY A 51 7.76 20.36 -21.23
N SER A 52 7.77 19.43 -22.16
CA SER A 52 8.92 19.11 -23.02
C SER A 52 8.54 19.28 -24.48
N GLY A 53 9.53 19.38 -25.36
CA GLY A 53 9.33 19.43 -26.81
C GLY A 53 10.47 18.75 -27.57
N VAL A 54 10.26 18.49 -28.86
CA VAL A 54 11.25 17.88 -29.75
C VAL A 54 11.51 18.78 -30.94
N ILE A 55 12.77 19.13 -31.20
CA ILE A 55 13.19 19.87 -32.40
C ILE A 55 13.11 18.93 -33.61
N VAL A 56 12.19 19.18 -34.54
CA VAL A 56 11.90 18.27 -35.67
C VAL A 56 12.22 18.84 -37.05
N LYS A 57 12.42 20.16 -37.15
CA LYS A 57 12.77 20.81 -38.42
C LYS A 57 13.58 22.08 -38.16
N ARG A 58 14.45 22.41 -39.11
CA ARG A 58 15.12 23.71 -39.23
C ARG A 58 14.87 24.26 -40.64
N ASN A 59 14.42 25.51 -40.73
CA ASN A 59 14.32 26.27 -41.98
C ASN A 59 15.01 27.63 -41.80
N GLY A 60 16.19 27.81 -42.39
CA GLY A 60 17.05 28.95 -42.07
C GLY A 60 17.41 28.98 -40.58
N ASN A 61 17.05 30.07 -39.90
CA ASN A 61 17.26 30.24 -38.45
C ASN A 61 16.03 29.84 -37.61
N THR A 62 14.92 29.45 -38.25
CA THR A 62 13.70 29.05 -37.56
C THR A 62 13.70 27.53 -37.32
N TYR A 63 13.43 27.14 -36.08
CA TYR A 63 13.31 25.76 -35.64
C TYR A 63 11.86 25.45 -35.30
N THR A 64 11.35 24.32 -35.79
CA THR A 64 10.02 23.81 -35.46
C THR A 64 10.14 22.75 -34.37
N VAL A 65 9.29 22.88 -33.35
CA VAL A 65 9.22 21.97 -32.21
C VAL A 65 7.83 21.33 -32.15
N LEU A 66 7.78 20.00 -32.01
CA LEU A 66 6.57 19.27 -31.65
C LEU A 66 6.48 19.10 -30.14
N THR A 67 5.26 19.18 -29.60
CA THR A 67 4.97 18.99 -28.18
C THR A 67 3.51 18.61 -27.96
N ALA A 68 3.14 18.24 -26.75
CA ALA A 68 1.75 17.94 -26.40
C ALA A 68 0.91 19.21 -26.29
N ARG A 69 -0.33 19.17 -26.80
CA ARG A 69 -1.23 20.35 -26.82
C ARG A 69 -1.54 20.83 -25.41
N HIS A 70 -1.73 19.92 -24.47
CA HIS A 70 -2.00 20.25 -23.08
C HIS A 70 -0.82 20.87 -22.33
N VAL A 71 0.37 21.07 -22.93
CA VAL A 71 1.43 21.90 -22.33
C VAL A 71 1.01 23.38 -22.33
N PHE A 72 0.19 23.79 -23.30
CA PHE A 72 -0.29 25.17 -23.44
C PHE A 72 -1.73 25.32 -22.95
N LYS A 73 -1.96 25.23 -21.64
CA LYS A 73 -3.31 25.36 -21.04
C LYS A 73 -3.73 26.78 -20.72
N ASP A 74 -2.78 27.63 -20.32
CA ASP A 74 -3.07 28.98 -19.83
C ASP A 74 -2.66 30.04 -20.86
N PRO A 75 -3.61 30.72 -21.52
CA PRO A 75 -3.32 31.79 -22.48
C PRO A 75 -2.58 32.99 -21.88
N GLN A 76 -2.62 33.16 -20.55
CA GLN A 76 -1.99 34.28 -19.84
C GLN A 76 -0.59 33.92 -19.32
N ALA A 77 -0.20 32.65 -19.37
CA ALA A 77 1.11 32.21 -18.94
C ALA A 77 2.21 32.69 -19.90
N LYS A 78 3.38 33.00 -19.33
CA LYS A 78 4.60 33.21 -20.10
C LYS A 78 5.21 31.85 -20.40
N TYR A 79 5.49 31.61 -21.68
CA TYR A 79 6.13 30.40 -22.16
C TYR A 79 7.51 30.72 -22.73
N GLU A 80 8.50 29.90 -22.41
CA GLU A 80 9.83 29.97 -23.01
C GLU A 80 10.27 28.59 -23.51
N ILE A 81 10.97 28.54 -24.63
CA ILE A 81 11.75 27.37 -25.02
C ILE A 81 13.13 27.51 -24.41
N VAL A 82 13.54 26.50 -23.64
CA VAL A 82 14.91 26.36 -23.14
C VAL A 82 15.58 25.24 -23.92
N THR A 83 16.61 25.58 -24.69
CA THR A 83 17.36 24.64 -25.55
C THR A 83 18.39 23.84 -24.75
N PRO A 84 18.98 22.76 -25.30
CA PRO A 84 19.94 21.90 -24.59
C PRO A 84 21.19 22.60 -24.03
N ASP A 85 21.56 23.75 -24.60
CA ASP A 85 22.64 24.65 -24.16
C ASP A 85 22.15 25.75 -23.20
N ASN A 86 20.94 25.62 -22.68
CA ASN A 86 20.26 26.53 -21.75
C ASN A 86 19.95 27.93 -22.30
N GLN A 87 19.96 28.13 -23.62
CA GLN A 87 19.45 29.38 -24.20
C GLN A 87 17.92 29.44 -24.11
N ARG A 88 17.39 30.63 -23.86
CA ARG A 88 15.96 30.87 -23.64
C ARG A 88 15.36 31.70 -24.76
N TYR A 89 14.22 31.26 -25.27
CA TYR A 89 13.49 31.92 -26.35
C TYR A 89 12.04 32.11 -25.94
N SER A 90 11.58 33.37 -25.83
CA SER A 90 10.18 33.67 -25.51
C SER A 90 9.24 33.14 -26.59
N LEU A 91 8.15 32.49 -26.19
CA LEU A 91 7.07 32.06 -27.07
C LEU A 91 5.84 32.95 -26.91
N ASN A 92 5.25 33.33 -28.04
CA ASN A 92 3.94 33.95 -28.05
C ASN A 92 2.85 32.87 -28.08
N TYR A 93 1.96 32.84 -27.09
CA TYR A 93 0.88 31.86 -27.00
C TYR A 93 0.00 31.84 -28.27
N SER A 94 -0.25 32.99 -28.92
CA SER A 94 -1.06 33.04 -30.14
C SER A 94 -0.38 32.42 -31.36
N SER A 95 0.94 32.22 -31.32
CA SER A 95 1.71 31.54 -32.38
C SER A 95 1.69 30.01 -32.24
N VAL A 96 1.25 29.49 -31.10
CA VAL A 96 1.18 28.05 -30.85
C VAL A 96 0.08 27.43 -31.72
N LYS A 97 0.48 26.61 -32.69
CA LYS A 97 -0.46 25.92 -33.58
C LYS A 97 -0.90 24.61 -32.94
N LYS A 98 -2.07 24.63 -32.31
CA LYS A 98 -2.71 23.43 -31.74
C LYS A 98 -3.48 22.69 -32.83
N LEU A 99 -3.22 21.40 -32.99
CA LEU A 99 -3.92 20.59 -33.99
C LEU A 99 -5.36 20.28 -33.54
N PRO A 100 -6.31 20.19 -34.48
CA PRO A 100 -7.69 19.87 -34.16
C PRO A 100 -7.82 18.41 -33.71
N ASN A 101 -8.64 18.16 -32.70
CA ASN A 101 -9.03 16.85 -32.17
C ASN A 101 -7.90 15.98 -31.61
N ILE A 102 -6.63 16.37 -31.68
CA ILE A 102 -5.52 15.61 -31.10
C ILE A 102 -4.72 16.43 -30.10
N ASP A 103 -4.05 15.74 -29.18
CA ASP A 103 -3.25 16.33 -28.11
C ASP A 103 -1.83 16.71 -28.58
N LEU A 104 -1.72 17.37 -29.74
CA LEU A 104 -0.45 17.79 -30.34
C LEU A 104 -0.45 19.29 -30.66
N ALA A 105 0.69 19.94 -30.43
CA ALA A 105 0.94 21.32 -30.79
C ALA A 105 2.29 21.48 -31.50
N VAL A 106 2.35 22.51 -32.33
CA VAL A 106 3.56 22.94 -33.03
C VAL A 106 3.91 24.36 -32.58
N VAL A 107 5.19 24.56 -32.25
CA VAL A 107 5.74 25.88 -31.92
C VAL A 107 7.03 26.12 -32.70
N GLU A 108 7.38 27.38 -32.88
CA GLU A 108 8.60 27.77 -33.58
C GLU A 108 9.41 28.77 -32.76
N PHE A 109 10.72 28.71 -32.87
CA PHE A 109 11.64 29.71 -32.34
C PHE A 109 12.76 29.99 -33.33
N THR A 110 13.37 31.18 -33.24
CA THR A 110 14.46 31.59 -34.13
C THR A 110 15.77 31.68 -33.36
N SER A 111 16.83 31.07 -33.91
CA SER A 111 18.17 31.13 -33.33
C SER A 111 19.25 31.13 -34.40
N ASN A 112 20.34 31.86 -34.12
CA ASN A 112 21.58 31.80 -34.91
C ASN A 112 22.47 30.62 -34.51
N GLN A 113 22.19 29.97 -33.38
CA GLN A 113 22.86 28.74 -32.97
C GLN A 113 22.37 27.55 -33.80
N THR A 114 23.22 26.53 -33.91
CA THR A 114 22.88 25.29 -34.59
C THR A 114 22.48 24.23 -33.58
N TYR A 115 21.23 23.77 -33.67
CA TYR A 115 20.69 22.70 -32.84
C TYR A 115 20.45 21.44 -33.66
N THR A 116 20.61 20.28 -33.02
CA THR A 116 20.31 18.98 -33.63
C THR A 116 18.82 18.88 -33.93
N VAL A 117 18.49 18.39 -35.11
CA VAL A 117 17.11 18.08 -35.53
C VAL A 117 16.90 16.57 -35.40
N ALA A 118 15.78 16.17 -34.82
CA ALA A 118 15.42 14.77 -34.66
C ALA A 118 15.31 14.07 -36.01
N LYS A 119 15.98 12.91 -36.15
CA LYS A 119 15.74 12.01 -37.27
C LYS A 119 14.36 11.37 -37.07
N ILE A 120 13.48 11.55 -38.05
CA ILE A 120 12.13 10.97 -38.01
C ILE A 120 12.19 9.49 -38.35
N GLY A 121 11.69 8.65 -37.44
CA GLY A 121 11.59 7.21 -37.62
C GLY A 121 10.26 6.79 -38.23
N ASN A 122 10.03 5.47 -38.30
CA ASN A 122 8.77 4.89 -38.74
C ASN A 122 8.02 4.27 -37.56
N SER A 123 6.97 4.95 -37.08
CA SER A 123 6.19 4.47 -35.93
C SER A 123 5.41 3.19 -36.20
N ASP A 124 5.17 2.81 -37.46
CA ASP A 124 4.43 1.58 -37.78
C ASP A 124 5.28 0.32 -37.50
N LEU A 125 6.60 0.47 -37.37
CA LEU A 125 7.53 -0.59 -36.99
C LEU A 125 7.74 -0.72 -35.47
N ALA A 126 7.23 0.24 -34.68
CA ALA A 126 7.27 0.20 -33.23
C ALA A 126 6.21 -0.81 -32.74
N THR A 127 6.63 -2.07 -32.57
CA THR A 127 5.77 -3.21 -32.23
C THR A 127 6.15 -3.78 -30.86
N GLU A 128 5.27 -4.57 -30.25
CA GLU A 128 5.46 -5.16 -28.91
C GLU A 128 6.88 -5.76 -28.72
N GLY A 129 7.51 -5.44 -27.60
CA GLY A 129 8.84 -5.92 -27.21
C GLY A 129 10.02 -5.11 -27.77
N LYS A 130 9.81 -4.27 -28.79
CA LYS A 130 10.82 -3.35 -29.32
C LYS A 130 11.24 -2.32 -28.27
N ALA A 131 12.49 -1.86 -28.34
CA ALA A 131 13.00 -0.86 -27.41
C ALA A 131 12.28 0.49 -27.61
N ALA A 132 12.02 1.17 -26.49
CA ALA A 132 11.45 2.51 -26.46
C ALA A 132 12.26 3.35 -25.49
N TYR A 133 12.69 4.53 -25.91
CA TYR A 133 13.43 5.46 -25.06
C TYR A 133 12.66 6.76 -24.96
N VAL A 134 12.40 7.22 -23.73
CA VAL A 134 11.61 8.43 -23.49
C VAL A 134 12.47 9.45 -22.76
N ALA A 135 12.48 10.67 -23.28
CA ALA A 135 13.16 11.80 -22.67
C ALA A 135 12.22 12.97 -22.40
N GLY A 136 12.62 13.84 -21.47
CA GLY A 136 11.86 15.04 -21.13
C GLY A 136 12.33 15.67 -19.83
N PHE A 137 11.62 16.71 -19.42
CA PHE A 137 11.89 17.48 -18.21
C PHE A 137 10.75 17.29 -17.21
N PRO A 138 10.95 16.58 -16.10
CA PRO A 138 9.96 16.50 -15.04
C PRO A 138 9.68 17.88 -14.45
N LYS A 139 8.45 18.07 -13.98
CA LYS A 139 8.02 19.24 -13.22
C LYS A 139 8.82 19.33 -11.92
N THR A 140 9.21 20.55 -11.56
CA THR A 140 9.88 20.83 -10.29
C THR A 140 8.95 20.55 -9.10
N SER A 141 9.55 20.13 -7.99
CA SER A 141 8.88 19.85 -6.71
C SER A 141 9.65 20.50 -5.57
N ALA A 142 9.12 20.44 -4.35
CA ALA A 142 9.87 20.90 -3.17
C ALA A 142 11.21 20.17 -2.99
N ALA A 143 11.35 18.95 -3.52
CA ALA A 143 12.58 18.16 -3.49
C ALA A 143 13.49 18.39 -4.71
N ILE A 144 12.94 18.83 -5.84
CA ILE A 144 13.66 19.08 -7.10
C ILE A 144 13.31 20.49 -7.56
N ASN A 145 14.14 21.47 -7.18
CA ASN A 145 13.87 22.89 -7.44
C ASN A 145 14.37 23.38 -8.81
N LEU A 146 15.00 22.52 -9.61
CA LEU A 146 15.50 22.83 -10.95
C LEU A 146 14.93 21.84 -11.98
N PRO A 147 14.63 22.27 -13.21
CA PRO A 147 14.27 21.35 -14.29
C PRO A 147 15.43 20.39 -14.58
N ILE A 148 15.26 19.10 -14.28
CA ILE A 148 16.28 18.07 -14.53
C ILE A 148 15.92 17.34 -15.82
N TYR A 149 16.88 17.13 -16.71
CA TYR A 149 16.68 16.26 -17.86
C TYR A 149 16.56 14.80 -17.41
N ASN A 150 15.49 14.11 -17.82
CA ASN A 150 15.25 12.71 -17.53
C ASN A 150 15.24 11.89 -18.83
N PHE A 151 15.88 10.73 -18.79
CA PHE A 151 15.95 9.77 -19.89
C PHE A 151 15.71 8.37 -19.33
N THR A 152 14.82 7.61 -19.97
CA THR A 152 14.45 6.27 -19.52
C THR A 152 14.38 5.32 -20.69
N ASP A 153 14.83 4.10 -20.47
CA ASP A 153 14.63 2.97 -21.35
C ASP A 153 13.36 2.18 -20.96
N GLY A 154 12.86 1.41 -21.92
CA GLY A 154 11.63 0.68 -21.82
C GLY A 154 11.35 -0.06 -23.12
N ARG A 155 10.12 -0.54 -23.28
CA ARG A 155 9.70 -1.29 -24.45
C ARG A 155 8.33 -0.83 -24.91
N ILE A 156 8.08 -0.95 -26.20
CA ILE A 156 6.73 -0.85 -26.76
C ILE A 156 5.91 -2.03 -26.24
N THR A 157 4.74 -1.75 -25.71
CA THR A 157 3.77 -2.76 -25.23
C THR A 157 2.62 -2.92 -26.21
N ALA A 158 2.22 -1.84 -26.89
CA ALA A 158 1.20 -1.89 -27.92
C ALA A 158 1.36 -0.74 -28.92
N ASN A 159 0.86 -0.92 -30.14
CA ASN A 159 0.79 0.15 -31.13
C ASN A 159 -0.54 0.09 -31.86
N ALA A 160 -1.59 0.70 -31.33
CA ALA A 160 -2.92 0.62 -31.91
C ALA A 160 -2.96 1.22 -33.33
N SER A 161 -3.61 0.50 -34.25
CA SER A 161 -3.98 1.01 -35.57
C SER A 161 -5.15 1.98 -35.49
N ARG A 162 -5.94 1.93 -34.41
CA ARG A 162 -7.02 2.87 -34.09
C ARG A 162 -6.64 3.71 -32.86
N PRO A 163 -6.14 4.95 -33.06
CA PRO A 163 -5.83 5.83 -31.94
C PRO A 163 -7.07 6.16 -31.11
N LEU A 164 -6.83 6.55 -29.85
CA LEU A 164 -7.82 7.25 -29.03
C LEU A 164 -8.22 8.57 -29.69
N GLU A 165 -9.33 9.16 -29.23
CA GLU A 165 -9.90 10.40 -29.79
C GLU A 165 -8.86 11.53 -29.88
N ASP A 166 -7.99 11.62 -28.89
CA ASP A 166 -6.90 12.60 -28.75
C ASP A 166 -5.59 12.21 -29.47
N GLY A 167 -5.59 11.13 -30.24
CA GLY A 167 -4.50 10.72 -31.13
C GLY A 167 -3.44 9.79 -30.50
N TYR A 168 -3.58 9.43 -29.23
CA TYR A 168 -2.70 8.44 -28.60
C TYR A 168 -2.92 7.05 -29.17
N ALA A 169 -1.84 6.36 -29.55
CA ALA A 169 -1.91 5.00 -30.11
C ALA A 169 -0.73 4.12 -29.72
N LEU A 170 0.43 4.72 -29.40
CA LEU A 170 1.61 3.98 -28.99
C LEU A 170 1.64 3.84 -27.47
N VAL A 171 1.81 2.62 -26.97
CA VAL A 171 1.89 2.28 -25.55
C VAL A 171 3.28 1.73 -25.22
N TYR A 172 3.89 2.16 -24.12
CA TYR A 172 5.25 1.76 -23.75
C TYR A 172 5.55 1.84 -22.25
N SER A 173 6.46 0.98 -21.81
CA SER A 173 6.72 0.65 -20.40
C SER A 173 7.59 1.63 -19.61
N ASN A 174 8.05 2.72 -20.23
CA ASN A 174 9.04 3.62 -19.65
C ASN A 174 8.58 4.28 -18.33
N ASN A 175 9.51 4.57 -17.42
CA ASN A 175 9.17 5.26 -16.18
C ASN A 175 9.16 6.79 -16.34
N THR A 176 8.05 7.40 -16.78
CA THR A 176 8.00 8.87 -17.02
C THR A 176 7.43 9.67 -15.85
N LEU A 177 7.93 10.88 -15.61
CA LEU A 177 7.48 11.73 -14.50
C LEU A 177 6.54 12.84 -15.01
N PRO A 178 5.64 13.38 -14.16
CA PRO A 178 4.84 14.55 -14.50
C PRO A 178 5.72 15.68 -15.06
N GLY A 179 5.28 16.35 -16.12
CA GLY A 179 6.04 17.41 -16.81
C GLY A 179 6.82 16.95 -18.05
N MET A 180 7.08 15.65 -18.21
CA MET A 180 7.78 15.14 -19.40
C MET A 180 6.92 15.17 -20.70
N SER A 181 5.65 15.54 -20.61
CA SER A 181 4.73 15.63 -21.76
C SER A 181 5.29 16.49 -22.89
N GLY A 182 5.20 15.98 -24.12
CA GLY A 182 5.73 16.58 -25.32
C GLY A 182 7.17 16.19 -25.67
N GLY A 183 7.85 15.43 -24.80
CA GLY A 183 9.19 14.91 -25.05
C GLY A 183 9.23 13.77 -26.08
N PRO A 184 10.43 13.39 -26.57
CA PRO A 184 10.56 12.38 -27.62
C PRO A 184 10.38 10.97 -27.07
N VAL A 185 9.75 10.11 -27.88
CA VAL A 185 9.84 8.65 -27.79
C VAL A 185 10.67 8.17 -28.97
N LEU A 186 11.80 7.51 -28.70
CA LEU A 186 12.79 7.07 -29.69
C LEU A 186 12.85 5.54 -29.78
N ASN A 187 13.19 5.03 -30.96
CA ASN A 187 13.50 3.60 -31.19
C ASN A 187 14.97 3.27 -30.90
N GLU A 188 15.37 2.01 -31.13
CA GLU A 188 16.74 1.50 -30.96
C GLU A 188 17.82 2.18 -31.82
N ASN A 189 17.42 3.00 -32.80
CA ASN A 189 18.32 3.75 -33.68
C ASN A 189 18.41 5.24 -33.30
N GLY A 190 17.74 5.67 -32.22
CA GLY A 190 17.64 7.08 -31.83
C GLY A 190 16.70 7.91 -32.72
N GLU A 191 15.80 7.26 -33.46
CA GLU A 191 14.85 7.91 -34.35
C GLU A 191 13.52 8.18 -33.63
N LEU A 192 12.94 9.36 -33.87
CA LEU A 192 11.67 9.77 -33.28
C LEU A 192 10.51 8.95 -33.83
N VAL A 193 9.83 8.20 -32.96
CA VAL A 193 8.67 7.37 -33.31
C VAL A 193 7.36 7.84 -32.66
N ALA A 194 7.42 8.64 -31.60
CA ALA A 194 6.22 9.27 -31.04
C ALA A 194 6.56 10.51 -30.21
N ILE A 195 5.53 11.31 -29.92
CA ILE A 195 5.56 12.38 -28.92
C ILE A 195 4.91 11.86 -27.63
N HIS A 196 5.64 11.85 -26.52
CA HIS A 196 5.11 11.44 -25.22
C HIS A 196 4.01 12.40 -24.76
N GLY A 197 2.96 11.91 -24.11
CA GLY A 197 1.93 12.84 -23.62
C GLY A 197 1.12 12.38 -22.42
N ARG A 198 0.79 11.09 -22.26
CA ARG A 198 0.17 10.60 -21.02
C ARG A 198 1.04 9.55 -20.37
N ALA A 199 1.07 9.58 -19.04
CA ALA A 199 1.65 8.53 -18.23
C ALA A 199 0.55 7.74 -17.54
N ASP A 200 0.89 6.51 -17.12
CA ASP A 200 0.11 5.78 -16.15
C ASP A 200 0.23 6.51 -14.80
N THR A 201 -0.91 6.98 -14.32
CA THR A 201 -1.03 7.68 -13.04
C THR A 201 -1.94 6.93 -12.09
N ARG A 202 -2.02 5.59 -12.16
CA ARG A 202 -2.66 4.77 -11.11
C ARG A 202 -1.96 5.00 -9.77
N ALA A 203 -2.27 6.12 -9.13
CA ALA A 203 -2.13 6.28 -7.71
C ALA A 203 -2.87 5.09 -7.13
N ALA A 204 -2.23 4.36 -6.21
CA ALA A 204 -2.90 3.27 -5.52
C ALA A 204 -4.17 3.85 -4.86
N GLU A 205 -5.32 3.66 -5.50
CA GLU A 205 -6.62 3.95 -4.92
C GLU A 205 -6.94 2.86 -3.90
N SER A 206 -6.26 2.87 -2.76
CA SER A 206 -6.77 2.29 -1.50
C SER A 206 -5.96 2.79 -0.29
N SER A 207 -6.01 4.09 -0.04
CA SER A 207 -6.03 4.69 1.32
C SER A 207 -5.94 6.20 1.16
N SER A 208 -6.68 6.94 1.99
CA SER A 208 -6.78 8.40 2.04
C SER A 208 -5.50 9.11 2.49
N ILE A 209 -4.31 8.60 2.12
CA ILE A 209 -3.01 9.05 2.60
C ILE A 209 -2.06 9.25 1.41
N ASN A 210 -2.03 10.49 0.92
CA ASN A 210 -1.09 11.12 -0.01
C ASN A 210 -0.95 10.57 -1.45
N GLN A 211 -1.22 11.44 -2.42
CA GLN A 211 -1.26 11.19 -3.87
C GLN A 211 0.10 11.28 -4.58
N ASP A 212 1.22 11.43 -3.87
CA ASP A 212 2.58 11.52 -4.45
C ASP A 212 3.40 10.22 -4.31
N ILE A 213 2.72 9.09 -4.17
CA ILE A 213 3.37 7.78 -4.18
C ILE A 213 3.70 7.43 -5.63
N LEU A 214 4.97 7.14 -5.90
CA LEU A 214 5.45 6.50 -7.12
C LEU A 214 4.53 5.31 -7.42
N ILE A 215 3.58 5.60 -8.31
CA ILE A 215 2.67 4.67 -8.96
C ILE A 215 3.50 3.45 -9.33
N ALA A 216 3.04 2.26 -8.92
CA ALA A 216 3.46 1.04 -9.60
C ALA A 216 2.94 1.19 -11.03
N LYS A 217 3.70 1.92 -11.87
CA LYS A 217 3.35 2.15 -13.26
C LYS A 217 3.22 0.77 -13.85
N THR A 218 2.04 0.48 -14.35
CA THR A 218 1.81 -0.70 -15.18
C THR A 218 2.64 -0.65 -16.46
N GLY A 219 3.41 0.43 -16.68
CA GLY A 219 4.11 0.68 -17.93
C GLY A 219 3.15 1.18 -19.02
N PHE A 220 2.00 1.75 -18.64
CA PHE A 220 1.00 2.23 -19.59
C PHE A 220 1.17 3.72 -19.90
N ASN A 221 2.29 4.08 -20.53
CA ASN A 221 2.46 5.42 -21.08
C ASN A 221 1.96 5.49 -22.50
N LEU A 222 1.43 6.64 -22.89
CA LEU A 222 0.88 6.86 -24.21
C LEU A 222 1.63 7.94 -24.97
N GLY A 223 1.92 7.65 -26.24
CA GLY A 223 2.48 8.58 -27.20
C GLY A 223 1.63 8.69 -28.46
N ILE A 224 1.66 9.87 -29.07
CA ILE A 224 1.09 10.10 -30.40
C ILE A 224 2.12 9.62 -31.43
N PRO A 225 1.83 8.58 -32.24
CA PRO A 225 2.78 8.06 -33.21
C PRO A 225 3.20 9.12 -34.24
N ILE A 226 4.49 9.18 -34.59
CA ILE A 226 5.01 10.23 -35.48
C ILE A 226 4.38 10.16 -36.88
N ASN A 227 4.07 8.97 -37.41
CA ASN A 227 3.38 8.85 -38.70
C ASN A 227 1.96 9.42 -38.63
N THR A 228 1.28 9.30 -37.48
CA THR A 228 -0.02 9.95 -37.25
C THR A 228 0.14 11.46 -37.21
N SER A 229 1.14 11.98 -36.49
CA SER A 229 1.47 13.41 -36.48
C SER A 229 1.72 13.95 -37.89
N LEU A 230 2.56 13.27 -38.69
CA LEU A 230 2.90 13.71 -40.05
C LEU A 230 1.68 13.73 -41.00
N ARG A 231 0.82 12.70 -40.96
CA ARG A 231 -0.41 12.66 -41.76
C ARG A 231 -1.35 13.83 -41.44
N LEU A 232 -1.50 14.17 -40.16
CA LEU A 232 -2.37 15.27 -39.71
C LEU A 232 -1.76 16.64 -39.99
N LEU A 233 -0.44 16.79 -39.85
CA LEU A 233 0.28 18.03 -40.17
C LEU A 233 0.20 18.37 -41.66
N ALA A 234 0.31 17.35 -42.53
CA ALA A 234 0.13 17.52 -43.97
C ALA A 234 -1.28 18.05 -44.32
N SER A 235 -2.33 17.55 -43.65
CA SER A 235 -3.71 18.06 -43.81
C SER A 235 -3.91 19.48 -43.26
N SER A 236 -3.03 19.93 -42.35
CA SER A 236 -3.08 21.24 -41.70
C SER A 236 -2.11 22.26 -42.29
N GLN A 237 -1.56 22.02 -43.49
CA GLN A 237 -0.57 22.87 -44.16
C GLN A 237 0.73 23.12 -43.35
N VAL A 238 1.08 22.24 -42.41
CA VAL A 238 2.41 22.26 -41.76
C VAL A 238 3.25 21.18 -42.43
N ASP A 239 4.20 21.60 -43.27
CA ASP A 239 5.13 20.67 -43.90
C ASP A 239 6.37 20.47 -43.02
N LEU A 240 6.59 19.25 -42.53
CA LEU A 240 7.81 18.90 -41.80
C LEU A 240 8.99 18.54 -42.71
N GLY A 241 8.80 18.50 -44.04
CA GLY A 241 9.85 18.17 -45.00
C GLY A 241 10.24 16.69 -45.03
N VAL A 242 9.42 15.82 -44.41
CA VAL A 242 9.65 14.37 -44.33
C VAL A 242 8.49 13.66 -45.01
N LYS A 243 8.83 12.77 -45.96
CA LYS A 243 7.82 11.91 -46.61
C LYS A 243 7.31 10.90 -45.59
N VAL A 244 5.99 10.88 -45.41
CA VAL A 244 5.32 9.80 -44.65
C VAL A 244 5.63 8.48 -45.35
N PRO A 245 6.18 7.47 -44.64
CA PRO A 245 6.30 6.14 -45.20
C PRO A 245 4.94 5.68 -45.71
N SER A 246 4.87 5.26 -46.98
CA SER A 246 3.67 4.63 -47.53
C SER A 246 3.51 3.26 -46.89
N ALA A 247 2.70 3.16 -45.83
CA ALA A 247 2.38 1.90 -45.18
C ALA A 247 0.96 1.44 -45.55
N PRO A 248 0.73 0.13 -45.76
CA PRO A 248 -0.59 -0.43 -45.95
C PRO A 248 -1.45 -0.16 -44.71
N VAL A 249 -2.65 0.39 -44.92
CA VAL A 249 -3.64 0.53 -43.86
C VAL A 249 -4.08 -0.88 -43.47
N ALA A 250 -3.78 -1.33 -42.25
CA ALA A 250 -4.33 -2.57 -41.72
C ALA A 250 -5.87 -2.51 -41.81
N THR A 251 -6.48 -3.46 -42.51
CA THR A 251 -7.90 -3.39 -42.90
C THR A 251 -8.86 -3.90 -41.82
N GLY A 252 -8.35 -4.43 -40.70
CA GLY A 252 -9.14 -4.92 -39.56
C GLY A 252 -8.55 -4.50 -38.21
N PRO A 253 -9.37 -4.48 -37.13
CA PRO A 253 -8.88 -4.19 -35.79
C PRO A 253 -7.92 -5.28 -35.31
N LYS A 254 -6.84 -4.89 -34.63
CA LYS A 254 -5.86 -5.81 -34.03
C LYS A 254 -5.94 -5.81 -32.50
N ALA A 255 -5.29 -6.78 -31.86
CA ALA A 255 -5.30 -6.94 -30.41
C ALA A 255 -4.94 -5.63 -29.66
N ASP A 256 -3.92 -4.90 -30.15
CA ASP A 256 -3.48 -3.61 -29.59
C ASP A 256 -4.57 -2.55 -29.54
N ASP A 257 -5.50 -2.54 -30.50
CA ASP A 257 -6.59 -1.56 -30.53
C ASP A 257 -7.51 -1.76 -29.32
N PHE A 258 -7.81 -3.01 -28.99
CA PHE A 258 -8.64 -3.36 -27.86
C PHE A 258 -7.88 -3.28 -26.53
N PHE A 259 -6.57 -3.56 -26.53
CA PHE A 259 -5.72 -3.35 -25.36
C PHE A 259 -5.67 -1.87 -24.97
N LEU A 260 -5.44 -0.98 -25.95
CA LEU A 260 -5.46 0.47 -25.73
C LEU A 260 -6.82 0.96 -25.22
N GLN A 261 -7.92 0.47 -25.81
CA GLN A 261 -9.28 0.78 -25.33
C GLN A 261 -9.51 0.29 -23.90
N GLY A 262 -9.03 -0.91 -23.56
CA GLY A 262 -9.13 -1.44 -22.21
C GLY A 262 -8.41 -0.57 -21.19
N GLY A 263 -7.21 -0.10 -21.53
CA GLY A 263 -6.44 0.82 -20.68
C GLY A 263 -7.13 2.16 -20.48
N ASP A 264 -7.65 2.76 -21.56
CA ASP A 264 -8.39 4.03 -21.49
C ASP A 264 -9.66 3.92 -20.64
N LYS A 265 -10.45 2.85 -20.83
CA LYS A 265 -11.65 2.60 -20.01
C LYS A 265 -11.32 2.39 -18.55
N SER A 266 -10.28 1.60 -18.25
CA SER A 266 -9.86 1.38 -16.87
C SER A 266 -9.38 2.66 -16.20
N LYS A 267 -8.66 3.53 -16.93
CA LYS A 267 -8.27 4.85 -16.44
C LYS A 267 -9.47 5.75 -16.12
N LYS A 268 -10.60 5.55 -16.81
CA LYS A 268 -11.87 6.25 -16.57
C LYS A 268 -12.75 5.58 -15.51
N GLY A 269 -12.29 4.49 -14.86
CA GLY A 269 -13.05 3.71 -13.89
C GLY A 269 -14.09 2.76 -14.48
N ASP A 270 -14.19 2.65 -15.81
CA ASP A 270 -15.06 1.67 -16.48
C ASP A 270 -14.37 0.31 -16.54
N TYR A 271 -14.30 -0.35 -15.38
CA TYR A 271 -13.61 -1.64 -15.24
C TYR A 271 -14.32 -2.77 -16.00
N GLN A 272 -15.66 -2.79 -16.04
CA GLN A 272 -16.40 -3.78 -16.83
C GLN A 272 -16.12 -3.60 -18.34
N GLY A 273 -16.17 -2.37 -18.84
CA GLY A 273 -15.86 -2.09 -20.24
C GLY A 273 -14.39 -2.33 -20.58
N ALA A 274 -13.48 -2.14 -19.63
CA ALA A 274 -12.07 -2.49 -19.76
C ALA A 274 -11.89 -4.01 -19.90
N ILE A 275 -12.51 -4.81 -19.03
CA ILE A 275 -12.50 -6.28 -19.11
C ILE A 275 -13.03 -6.76 -20.47
N ALA A 276 -14.13 -6.17 -20.96
CA ALA A 276 -14.69 -6.52 -22.27
C ALA A 276 -13.70 -6.23 -23.41
N ALA A 277 -13.00 -5.10 -23.36
CA ALA A 277 -11.98 -4.76 -24.35
C ALA A 277 -10.77 -5.70 -24.26
N TYR A 278 -10.24 -5.96 -23.06
CA TYR A 278 -9.15 -6.91 -22.88
C TYR A 278 -9.52 -8.33 -23.31
N ASN A 279 -10.78 -8.76 -23.14
CA ASN A 279 -11.25 -10.04 -23.69
C ASN A 279 -11.10 -10.09 -25.21
N GLN A 280 -11.44 -9.02 -25.93
CA GLN A 280 -11.26 -8.93 -27.38
C GLN A 280 -9.77 -8.94 -27.76
N ALA A 281 -8.93 -8.21 -27.01
CA ALA A 281 -7.48 -8.22 -27.21
C ALA A 281 -6.90 -9.64 -27.07
N ILE A 282 -7.29 -10.35 -26.02
CA ILE A 282 -6.86 -11.73 -25.72
C ILE A 282 -7.41 -12.72 -26.76
N GLN A 283 -8.63 -12.51 -27.24
CA GLN A 283 -9.21 -13.35 -28.30
C GLN A 283 -8.41 -13.24 -29.61
N LEU A 284 -7.94 -12.04 -29.95
CA LEU A 284 -7.11 -11.80 -31.13
C LEU A 284 -5.65 -12.21 -30.93
N ASN A 285 -5.12 -12.10 -29.70
CA ASN A 285 -3.79 -12.55 -29.32
C ASN A 285 -3.83 -13.31 -27.97
N PRO A 286 -3.96 -14.65 -27.99
CA PRO A 286 -3.99 -15.45 -26.76
C PRO A 286 -2.68 -15.46 -25.95
N ASN A 287 -1.58 -14.97 -26.51
CA ASN A 287 -0.28 -14.85 -25.86
C ASN A 287 0.03 -13.39 -25.45
N TYR A 288 -0.99 -12.56 -25.24
CA TYR A 288 -0.81 -11.16 -24.86
C TYR A 288 -0.70 -11.00 -23.33
N ALA A 289 0.50 -11.16 -22.78
CA ALA A 289 0.74 -11.13 -21.33
C ALA A 289 0.17 -9.86 -20.66
N ASP A 290 0.43 -8.69 -21.24
CA ASP A 290 -0.04 -7.40 -20.70
C ASP A 290 -1.57 -7.28 -20.71
N ALA A 291 -2.26 -7.87 -21.69
CA ALA A 291 -3.72 -7.87 -21.71
C ALA A 291 -4.31 -8.73 -20.58
N TYR A 292 -3.71 -9.90 -20.28
CA TYR A 292 -4.10 -10.68 -19.10
C TYR A 292 -3.81 -9.93 -17.81
N LEU A 293 -2.60 -9.37 -17.66
CA LEU A 293 -2.23 -8.58 -16.49
C LEU A 293 -3.24 -7.46 -16.23
N ASN A 294 -3.53 -6.65 -17.25
CA ASN A 294 -4.43 -5.50 -17.08
C ASN A 294 -5.90 -5.88 -16.92
N ARG A 295 -6.35 -6.99 -17.52
CA ARG A 295 -7.67 -7.57 -17.23
C ARG A 295 -7.77 -8.05 -15.78
N GLY A 296 -6.70 -8.69 -15.29
CA GLY A 296 -6.61 -9.12 -13.90
C GLY A 296 -6.69 -7.94 -12.92
N VAL A 297 -5.99 -6.83 -13.21
CA VAL A 297 -6.11 -5.60 -12.41
C VAL A 297 -7.55 -5.06 -12.42
N ALA A 298 -8.17 -4.94 -13.60
CA ALA A 298 -9.56 -4.48 -13.67
C ALA A 298 -10.57 -5.40 -12.94
N ARG A 299 -10.30 -6.71 -12.89
CA ARG A 299 -11.08 -7.66 -12.07
C ARG A 299 -10.87 -7.45 -10.58
N SER A 300 -9.62 -7.24 -10.15
CA SER A 300 -9.28 -6.96 -8.76
C SER A 300 -9.94 -5.67 -8.27
N ASP A 301 -9.94 -4.62 -9.11
CA ASP A 301 -10.64 -3.35 -8.82
C ASP A 301 -12.16 -3.52 -8.67
N LEU A 302 -12.75 -4.56 -9.27
CA LEU A 302 -14.15 -4.96 -9.09
C LEU A 302 -14.38 -5.96 -7.93
N GLY A 303 -13.32 -6.31 -7.19
CA GLY A 303 -13.36 -7.29 -6.11
C GLY A 303 -13.31 -8.76 -6.56
N ASP A 304 -13.20 -9.05 -7.85
CA ASP A 304 -13.01 -10.40 -8.38
C ASP A 304 -11.54 -10.84 -8.29
N ASN A 305 -11.05 -10.99 -7.06
CA ASN A 305 -9.66 -11.37 -6.79
C ASN A 305 -9.33 -12.79 -7.28
N GLN A 306 -10.29 -13.71 -7.30
CA GLN A 306 -10.09 -15.06 -7.81
C GLN A 306 -9.90 -15.07 -9.34
N GLY A 307 -10.74 -14.33 -10.07
CA GLY A 307 -10.60 -14.14 -11.51
C GLY A 307 -9.36 -13.32 -11.87
N ALA A 308 -8.94 -12.38 -11.02
CA ALA A 308 -7.68 -11.66 -11.16
C ALA A 308 -6.47 -12.60 -11.07
N ILE A 309 -6.43 -13.48 -10.06
CA ILE A 309 -5.36 -14.49 -9.91
C ILE A 309 -5.28 -15.42 -11.13
N ALA A 310 -6.41 -15.84 -11.69
CA ALA A 310 -6.42 -16.66 -12.91
C ALA A 310 -5.77 -15.93 -14.09
N ASP A 311 -6.05 -14.64 -14.26
CA ASP A 311 -5.44 -13.82 -15.29
C ASP A 311 -3.95 -13.59 -15.05
N TYR A 312 -3.54 -13.30 -13.81
CA TYR A 312 -2.12 -13.14 -13.47
C TYR A 312 -1.32 -14.43 -13.67
N ASN A 313 -1.92 -15.60 -13.38
CA ASN A 313 -1.30 -16.89 -13.69
C ASN A 313 -1.05 -17.06 -15.19
N GLN A 314 -2.02 -16.66 -16.03
CA GLN A 314 -1.87 -16.74 -17.47
C GLN A 314 -0.85 -15.72 -17.99
N ALA A 315 -0.83 -14.50 -17.45
CA ALA A 315 0.21 -13.50 -17.74
C ALA A 315 1.60 -14.04 -17.41
N LEU A 316 1.79 -14.63 -16.21
CA LEU A 316 3.06 -15.20 -15.76
C LEU A 316 3.47 -16.48 -16.49
N LYS A 317 2.52 -17.21 -17.09
CA LYS A 317 2.82 -18.34 -17.98
C LYS A 317 3.42 -17.85 -19.30
N ILE A 318 3.00 -16.68 -19.78
CA ILE A 318 3.47 -16.07 -21.02
C ILE A 318 4.78 -15.31 -20.76
N ASP A 319 4.82 -14.48 -19.72
CA ASP A 319 6.00 -13.74 -19.26
C ASP A 319 6.34 -14.08 -17.79
N PRO A 320 7.22 -15.07 -17.57
CA PRO A 320 7.66 -15.46 -16.22
C PRO A 320 8.52 -14.42 -15.51
N ASN A 321 8.95 -13.35 -16.19
CA ASN A 321 9.81 -12.30 -15.63
C ASN A 321 9.03 -10.99 -15.37
N SER A 322 7.70 -11.02 -15.32
CA SER A 322 6.90 -9.86 -14.98
C SER A 322 6.85 -9.63 -13.47
N ALA A 323 7.68 -8.70 -12.96
CA ALA A 323 7.63 -8.28 -11.56
C ALA A 323 6.25 -7.75 -11.15
N THR A 324 5.60 -6.99 -12.05
CA THR A 324 4.26 -6.44 -11.85
C THR A 324 3.21 -7.53 -11.71
N ALA A 325 3.24 -8.57 -12.56
CA ALA A 325 2.26 -9.66 -12.46
C ALA A 325 2.42 -10.48 -11.16
N TYR A 326 3.65 -10.74 -10.72
CA TYR A 326 3.87 -11.34 -9.40
C TYR A 326 3.33 -10.43 -8.29
N TYR A 327 3.69 -9.14 -8.29
CA TYR A 327 3.21 -8.20 -7.28
C TYR A 327 1.67 -8.14 -7.24
N SER A 328 1.01 -7.98 -8.39
CA SER A 328 -0.46 -7.91 -8.48
C SER A 328 -1.12 -9.21 -8.01
N ARG A 329 -0.55 -10.38 -8.34
CA ARG A 329 -1.04 -11.66 -7.82
C ARG A 329 -0.86 -11.78 -6.30
N GLY A 330 0.26 -11.27 -5.79
CA GLY A 330 0.52 -11.21 -4.35
C GLY A 330 -0.49 -10.34 -3.60
N VAL A 331 -0.87 -9.19 -4.16
CA VAL A 331 -1.93 -8.32 -3.62
C VAL A 331 -3.26 -9.07 -3.58
N ALA A 332 -3.70 -9.62 -4.72
CA ALA A 332 -4.97 -10.36 -4.78
C ALA A 332 -5.01 -11.57 -3.83
N ARG A 333 -3.90 -12.30 -3.66
CA ARG A 333 -3.78 -13.39 -2.67
C ARG A 333 -3.87 -12.88 -1.23
N SER A 334 -3.21 -11.76 -0.93
CA SER A 334 -3.28 -11.12 0.38
C SER A 334 -4.71 -10.72 0.73
N ASP A 335 -5.46 -10.19 -0.24
CA ASP A 335 -6.85 -9.76 -0.05
C ASP A 335 -7.80 -10.95 0.17
N LEU A 336 -7.48 -12.11 -0.41
CA LEU A 336 -8.15 -13.38 -0.13
C LEU A 336 -7.68 -14.08 1.16
N GLY A 337 -6.76 -13.47 1.91
CA GLY A 337 -6.23 -14.01 3.17
C GLY A 337 -5.05 -14.99 3.01
N ASP A 338 -4.62 -15.32 1.79
CA ASP A 338 -3.42 -16.13 1.53
C ASP A 338 -2.14 -15.29 1.67
N LYS A 339 -1.79 -14.97 2.92
CA LYS A 339 -0.62 -14.14 3.25
C LYS A 339 0.69 -14.82 2.88
N GLN A 340 0.78 -16.15 3.01
CA GLN A 340 1.99 -16.90 2.68
C GLN A 340 2.23 -16.97 1.16
N GLY A 341 1.17 -17.19 0.37
CA GLY A 341 1.23 -17.10 -1.09
C GLY A 341 1.56 -15.69 -1.56
N ALA A 342 1.02 -14.67 -0.90
CA ALA A 342 1.36 -13.27 -1.17
C ALA A 342 2.86 -12.99 -0.96
N ILE A 343 3.44 -13.41 0.17
CA ILE A 343 4.88 -13.27 0.43
C ILE A 343 5.72 -13.97 -0.64
N THR A 344 5.30 -15.16 -1.08
CA THR A 344 6.00 -15.91 -2.14
C THR A 344 6.03 -15.12 -3.45
N ASP A 345 4.92 -14.50 -3.83
CA ASP A 345 4.84 -13.66 -5.02
C ASP A 345 5.63 -12.37 -4.88
N TYR A 346 5.56 -11.68 -3.73
CA TYR A 346 6.36 -10.50 -3.48
C TYR A 346 7.87 -10.79 -3.53
N ASN A 347 8.30 -11.96 -3.05
CA ASN A 347 9.69 -12.39 -3.18
C ASN A 347 10.13 -12.50 -4.65
N GLN A 348 9.29 -13.06 -5.53
CA GLN A 348 9.59 -13.14 -6.96
C GLN A 348 9.61 -11.75 -7.61
N ALA A 349 8.63 -10.90 -7.29
CA ALA A 349 8.60 -9.52 -7.78
C ALA A 349 9.88 -8.76 -7.40
N LEU A 350 10.32 -8.88 -6.14
CA LEU A 350 11.53 -8.23 -5.62
C LEU A 350 12.83 -8.85 -6.14
N ARG A 351 12.82 -10.14 -6.52
CA ARG A 351 13.96 -10.77 -7.21
C ARG A 351 14.17 -10.19 -8.60
N ILE A 352 13.07 -9.93 -9.31
CA ILE A 352 13.08 -9.38 -10.68
C ILE A 352 13.35 -7.87 -10.64
N TYR A 353 12.70 -7.15 -9.73
CA TYR A 353 12.83 -5.70 -9.58
C TYR A 353 13.15 -5.33 -8.11
N PRO A 354 14.45 -5.28 -7.74
CA PRO A 354 14.87 -5.02 -6.36
C PRO A 354 14.51 -3.63 -5.82
N ASN A 355 14.25 -2.64 -6.69
CA ASN A 355 13.91 -1.27 -6.29
C ASN A 355 12.39 -1.04 -6.19
N PHE A 356 11.61 -2.08 -5.84
CA PHE A 356 10.15 -2.02 -5.77
C PHE A 356 9.66 -1.69 -4.34
N ALA A 357 9.74 -0.41 -3.93
CA ALA A 357 9.42 0.01 -2.57
C ALA A 357 8.04 -0.46 -2.06
N ILE A 358 6.99 -0.39 -2.88
CA ILE A 358 5.64 -0.82 -2.50
C ILE A 358 5.54 -2.34 -2.31
N ALA A 359 6.30 -3.14 -3.06
CA ALA A 359 6.34 -4.59 -2.87
C ALA A 359 7.02 -4.95 -1.54
N TYR A 360 8.07 -4.24 -1.14
CA TYR A 360 8.64 -4.38 0.21
C TYR A 360 7.60 -4.01 1.28
N ASN A 361 6.93 -2.86 1.16
CA ASN A 361 5.90 -2.46 2.12
C ASN A 361 4.80 -3.52 2.26
N ASN A 362 4.27 -4.03 1.14
CA ASN A 362 3.18 -5.02 1.18
C ASN A 362 3.64 -6.40 1.67
N ARG A 363 4.89 -6.79 1.40
CA ARG A 363 5.49 -7.99 2.02
C ARG A 363 5.65 -7.80 3.53
N GLY A 364 6.05 -6.61 3.96
CA GLY A 364 6.13 -6.24 5.37
C GLY A 364 4.77 -6.32 6.07
N ILE A 365 3.71 -5.82 5.43
CA ILE A 365 2.33 -5.94 5.95
C ILE A 365 1.93 -7.41 6.11
N ALA A 366 2.19 -8.24 5.10
CA ALA A 366 1.86 -9.66 5.16
C ALA A 366 2.65 -10.38 6.27
N ARG A 367 3.94 -10.07 6.45
CA ARG A 367 4.75 -10.61 7.55
C ARG A 367 4.26 -10.17 8.92
N TYR A 368 3.93 -8.89 9.09
CA TYR A 368 3.36 -8.36 10.32
C TYR A 368 2.05 -9.08 10.69
N GLN A 369 1.17 -9.29 9.71
CA GLN A 369 -0.10 -10.02 9.90
C GLN A 369 0.11 -11.50 10.28
N LEU A 370 1.24 -12.10 9.92
CA LEU A 370 1.65 -13.44 10.33
C LEU A 370 2.46 -13.46 11.65
N GLY A 371 2.65 -12.31 12.29
CA GLY A 371 3.39 -12.17 13.56
C GLY A 371 4.90 -12.00 13.40
N ASP A 372 5.44 -11.99 12.18
CA ASP A 372 6.86 -11.72 11.91
C ASP A 372 7.14 -10.21 11.91
N ASN A 373 7.08 -9.61 13.10
CA ASN A 373 7.29 -8.17 13.28
C ASN A 373 8.71 -7.72 12.90
N GLN A 374 9.72 -8.57 13.15
CA GLN A 374 11.11 -8.25 12.82
C GLN A 374 11.34 -8.25 11.31
N GLY A 375 10.82 -9.26 10.59
CA GLY A 375 10.88 -9.33 9.13
C GLY A 375 10.04 -8.24 8.47
N ALA A 376 8.95 -7.81 9.09
CA ALA A 376 8.18 -6.64 8.65
C ALA A 376 9.00 -5.35 8.73
N ILE A 377 9.66 -5.08 9.86
CA ILE A 377 10.54 -3.90 10.02
C ILE A 377 11.67 -3.91 8.99
N ALA A 378 12.29 -5.06 8.72
CA ALA A 378 13.33 -5.19 7.71
C ALA A 378 12.83 -4.78 6.31
N ASP A 379 11.62 -5.20 5.94
CA ASP A 379 11.00 -4.82 4.67
C ASP A 379 10.65 -3.34 4.62
N TYR A 380 10.07 -2.78 5.68
CA TYR A 380 9.78 -1.34 5.75
C TYR A 380 11.06 -0.51 5.67
N ASN A 381 12.16 -0.94 6.28
CA ASN A 381 13.46 -0.30 6.14
C ASN A 381 13.92 -0.25 4.68
N GLN A 382 13.76 -1.35 3.92
CA GLN A 382 14.09 -1.35 2.49
C GLN A 382 13.17 -0.44 1.67
N ALA A 383 11.87 -0.48 1.94
CA ALA A 383 10.92 0.43 1.29
C ALA A 383 11.31 1.90 1.50
N LEU A 384 11.78 2.25 2.71
CA LEU A 384 12.21 3.59 3.09
C LEU A 384 13.59 3.98 2.58
N GLN A 385 14.49 3.00 2.38
CA GLN A 385 15.76 3.23 1.70
C GLN A 385 15.54 3.59 0.22
N ILE A 386 14.59 2.93 -0.43
CA ILE A 386 14.23 3.20 -1.84
C ILE A 386 13.40 4.47 -1.95
N ASN A 387 12.44 4.69 -1.05
CA ASN A 387 11.59 5.88 -1.01
C ASN A 387 11.54 6.51 0.40
N PRO A 388 12.42 7.48 0.68
CA PRO A 388 12.45 8.18 1.98
C PRO A 388 11.21 9.01 2.32
N ASN A 389 10.31 9.27 1.35
CA ASN A 389 9.06 10.00 1.53
C ASN A 389 7.83 9.08 1.56
N PHE A 390 8.00 7.79 1.86
CA PHE A 390 6.89 6.83 1.92
C PHE A 390 6.20 6.85 3.29
N ALA A 391 5.21 7.74 3.45
CA ALA A 391 4.48 7.93 4.72
C ALA A 391 3.91 6.61 5.30
N THR A 392 3.25 5.81 4.47
CA THR A 392 2.65 4.53 4.87
C THR A 392 3.69 3.54 5.41
N ALA A 393 4.89 3.50 4.83
CA ALA A 393 5.95 2.61 5.31
C ALA A 393 6.50 3.05 6.69
N TYR A 394 6.60 4.37 6.95
CA TYR A 394 6.88 4.86 8.30
C TYR A 394 5.77 4.47 9.27
N PHE A 395 4.51 4.73 8.92
CA PHE A 395 3.37 4.37 9.77
C PHE A 395 3.38 2.87 10.12
N ASN A 396 3.51 1.99 9.13
CA ASN A 396 3.54 0.55 9.33
C ASN A 396 4.76 0.09 10.16
N ARG A 397 5.92 0.70 9.97
CA ARG A 397 7.10 0.43 10.80
C ARG A 397 6.89 0.88 12.23
N GLY A 398 6.22 2.01 12.45
CA GLY A 398 5.85 2.50 13.77
C GLY A 398 4.91 1.54 14.50
N VAL A 399 3.93 0.98 13.79
CA VAL A 399 3.04 -0.05 14.32
C VAL A 399 3.82 -1.31 14.72
N ALA A 400 4.69 -1.81 13.84
CA ALA A 400 5.50 -3.00 14.12
C ALA A 400 6.50 -2.79 15.28
N ARG A 401 7.11 -1.60 15.38
CA ARG A 401 8.00 -1.24 16.49
C ARG A 401 7.26 -1.17 17.82
N TYR A 402 6.07 -0.59 17.83
CA TYR A 402 5.23 -0.57 19.03
C TYR A 402 4.88 -1.98 19.52
N GLN A 403 4.56 -2.91 18.61
CA GLN A 403 4.31 -4.32 18.96
C GLN A 403 5.54 -5.03 19.54
N LEU A 404 6.75 -4.62 19.17
CA LEU A 404 8.00 -5.11 19.77
C LEU A 404 8.42 -4.35 21.04
N GLY A 405 7.60 -3.40 21.51
CA GLY A 405 7.89 -2.59 22.70
C GLY A 405 8.79 -1.37 22.45
N ASP A 406 9.24 -1.12 21.22
CA ASP A 406 10.02 0.06 20.85
C ASP A 406 9.09 1.29 20.68
N LYS A 407 8.60 1.80 21.82
CA LYS A 407 7.67 2.93 21.88
C LYS A 407 8.30 4.23 21.35
N GLN A 408 9.58 4.47 21.65
CA GLN A 408 10.30 5.66 21.18
C GLN A 408 10.49 5.63 19.65
N GLY A 409 10.91 4.48 19.09
CA GLY A 409 11.04 4.30 17.66
C GLY A 409 9.69 4.41 16.93
N ALA A 410 8.60 3.93 17.54
CA ALA A 410 7.25 4.11 17.02
C ALA A 410 6.86 5.59 16.92
N ILE A 411 7.10 6.39 17.97
CA ILE A 411 6.85 7.84 17.94
C ILE A 411 7.68 8.53 16.84
N ALA A 412 8.96 8.17 16.70
CA ALA A 412 9.82 8.74 15.66
C ALA A 412 9.28 8.47 14.25
N ASP A 413 8.80 7.25 14.02
CA ASP A 413 8.19 6.88 12.74
C ASP A 413 6.86 7.58 12.50
N TYR A 414 5.96 7.67 13.49
CA TYR A 414 4.72 8.41 13.35
C TYR A 414 4.95 9.90 13.11
N ASN A 415 5.96 10.50 13.75
CA ASN A 415 6.35 11.89 13.49
C ASN A 415 6.73 12.08 12.02
N GLN A 416 7.48 11.13 11.45
CA GLN A 416 7.91 11.22 10.06
C GLN A 416 6.76 10.97 9.08
N ALA A 417 5.88 10.01 9.37
CA ALA A 417 4.65 9.79 8.62
C ALA A 417 3.79 11.06 8.60
N LEU A 418 3.59 11.71 9.75
CA LEU A 418 2.80 12.94 9.88
C LEU A 418 3.47 14.18 9.28
N ARG A 419 4.80 14.22 9.20
CA ARG A 419 5.52 15.27 8.46
C ARG A 419 5.25 15.17 6.96
N ILE A 420 5.14 13.95 6.43
CA ILE A 420 4.90 13.70 5.02
C ILE A 420 3.39 13.83 4.69
N ASN A 421 2.53 13.19 5.48
CA ASN A 421 1.07 13.31 5.40
C ASN A 421 0.48 13.87 6.71
N PRO A 422 0.24 15.18 6.80
CA PRO A 422 -0.33 15.80 8.00
C PRO A 422 -1.83 15.54 8.21
N ASN A 423 -2.52 14.91 7.25
CA ASN A 423 -3.96 14.63 7.31
C ASN A 423 -4.27 13.14 7.62
N ASP A 424 -3.37 12.47 8.33
CA ASP A 424 -3.52 11.06 8.72
C ASP A 424 -4.06 10.94 10.15
N ASP A 425 -5.38 10.77 10.30
CA ASP A 425 -6.03 10.64 11.62
C ASP A 425 -5.59 9.39 12.38
N GLU A 426 -5.29 8.31 11.66
CA GLU A 426 -4.84 7.05 12.25
C GLU A 426 -3.41 7.17 12.81
N ALA A 427 -2.50 7.84 12.10
CA ALA A 427 -1.16 8.10 12.61
C ALA A 427 -1.17 8.99 13.87
N TYR A 428 -2.03 10.03 13.91
CA TYR A 428 -2.24 10.81 15.13
C TYR A 428 -2.79 9.95 16.26
N ARG A 429 -3.85 9.17 16.02
CA ARG A 429 -4.45 8.30 17.04
C ARG A 429 -3.42 7.30 17.59
N ASN A 430 -2.65 6.64 16.73
CA ASN A 430 -1.65 5.66 17.17
C ASN A 430 -0.50 6.34 17.93
N ARG A 431 0.00 7.49 17.46
CA ARG A 431 1.02 8.25 18.22
C ARG A 431 0.51 8.70 19.58
N GLY A 432 -0.74 9.14 19.65
CA GLY A 432 -1.41 9.49 20.91
C GLY A 432 -1.50 8.31 21.87
N GLY A 433 -1.80 7.12 21.35
CA GLY A 433 -1.77 5.87 22.11
C GLY A 433 -0.40 5.61 22.73
N VAL A 434 0.66 5.64 21.91
CA VAL A 434 2.04 5.41 22.38
C VAL A 434 2.50 6.48 23.39
N ARG A 435 2.10 7.75 23.21
CA ARG A 435 2.37 8.81 24.19
C ARG A 435 1.68 8.56 25.52
N SER A 436 0.41 8.15 25.50
CA SER A 436 -0.33 7.80 26.70
C SER A 436 0.33 6.67 27.48
N ASP A 437 0.82 5.65 26.75
CA ASP A 437 1.56 4.51 27.29
C ASP A 437 2.93 4.85 27.88
N LEU A 438 3.51 6.00 27.49
CA LEU A 438 4.74 6.56 28.05
C LEU A 438 4.45 7.57 29.18
N GLY A 439 3.19 7.78 29.54
CA GLY A 439 2.77 8.74 30.57
C GLY A 439 2.58 10.18 30.07
N ASP A 440 2.85 10.46 28.79
CA ASP A 440 2.58 11.78 28.17
C ASP A 440 1.10 11.90 27.79
N LYS A 441 0.24 12.00 28.81
CA LYS A 441 -1.22 12.11 28.66
C LYS A 441 -1.63 13.41 27.95
N GLN A 442 -0.91 14.50 28.18
CA GLN A 442 -1.20 15.79 27.55
C GLN A 442 -0.85 15.79 26.05
N GLY A 443 0.28 15.19 25.68
CA GLY A 443 0.65 14.97 24.28
C GLY A 443 -0.31 14.00 23.58
N ALA A 444 -0.78 12.97 24.29
CA ALA A 444 -1.82 12.06 23.78
C ALA A 444 -3.12 12.80 23.45
N ILE A 445 -3.63 13.63 24.37
CA ILE A 445 -4.83 14.45 24.13
C ILE A 445 -4.64 15.39 22.93
N THR A 446 -3.46 15.99 22.78
CA THR A 446 -3.13 16.84 21.63
C THR A 446 -3.26 16.08 20.31
N ASP A 447 -2.74 14.85 20.26
CA ASP A 447 -2.83 14.00 19.07
C ASP A 447 -4.27 13.56 18.80
N TYR A 448 -5.01 13.12 19.81
CA TYR A 448 -6.42 12.76 19.62
C TYR A 448 -7.27 13.94 19.16
N ASN A 449 -6.97 15.16 19.61
CA ASN A 449 -7.62 16.37 19.10
C ASN A 449 -7.37 16.58 17.60
N GLN A 450 -6.14 16.35 17.13
CA GLN A 450 -5.84 16.43 15.70
C GLN A 450 -6.53 15.32 14.90
N ALA A 451 -6.49 14.08 15.40
CA ALA A 451 -7.20 12.96 14.79
C ALA A 451 -8.70 13.27 14.64
N LEU A 452 -9.35 13.80 15.69
CA LEU A 452 -10.77 14.16 15.67
C LEU A 452 -11.09 15.40 14.84
N ARG A 453 -10.12 16.30 14.64
CA ARG A 453 -10.27 17.42 13.70
C ARG A 453 -10.31 16.93 12.26
N ILE A 454 -9.50 15.93 11.93
CA ILE A 454 -9.44 15.31 10.60
C ILE A 454 -10.64 14.40 10.38
N ASN A 455 -10.94 13.54 11.36
CA ASN A 455 -12.03 12.58 11.32
C ASN A 455 -12.89 12.65 12.60
N PRO A 456 -13.98 13.46 12.58
CA PRO A 456 -14.87 13.61 13.73
C PRO A 456 -15.67 12.36 14.11
N ASN A 457 -15.68 11.31 13.27
CA ASN A 457 -16.41 10.07 13.53
C ASN A 457 -15.51 8.95 14.10
N LEU A 458 -14.26 9.27 14.45
CA LEU A 458 -13.30 8.30 14.97
C LEU A 458 -13.58 7.96 16.44
N VAL A 459 -14.47 6.98 16.66
CA VAL A 459 -14.94 6.52 17.99
C VAL A 459 -13.77 6.20 18.93
N SER A 460 -12.75 5.51 18.44
CA SER A 460 -11.58 5.13 19.23
C SER A 460 -10.80 6.33 19.76
N ALA A 461 -10.69 7.43 18.99
CA ALA A 461 -10.00 8.62 19.45
C ALA A 461 -10.76 9.35 20.58
N TYR A 462 -12.10 9.35 20.57
CA TYR A 462 -12.88 9.85 21.71
C TYR A 462 -12.64 9.01 22.96
N VAL A 463 -12.72 7.67 22.83
CA VAL A 463 -12.50 6.75 23.96
C VAL A 463 -11.11 6.95 24.58
N LEU A 464 -10.06 6.96 23.75
CA LEU A 464 -8.69 7.11 24.20
C LEU A 464 -8.38 8.50 24.76
N ARG A 465 -9.00 9.56 24.22
CA ARG A 465 -8.92 10.92 24.78
C ARG A 465 -9.61 10.99 26.14
N GLY A 466 -10.77 10.34 26.28
CA GLY A 466 -11.49 10.28 27.55
C GLY A 466 -10.68 9.59 28.64
N LEU A 467 -10.05 8.45 28.33
CA LEU A 467 -9.10 7.79 29.23
C LEU A 467 -7.97 8.73 29.66
N SER A 468 -7.32 9.37 28.69
CA SER A 468 -6.19 10.28 28.97
C SER A 468 -6.61 11.52 29.77
N ARG A 469 -7.84 12.02 29.60
CA ARG A 469 -8.43 13.10 30.41
C ARG A 469 -8.71 12.65 31.83
N SER A 470 -9.28 11.46 32.01
CA SER A 470 -9.52 10.89 33.33
C SER A 470 -8.22 10.70 34.12
N ASP A 471 -7.15 10.23 33.47
CA ASP A 471 -5.82 10.10 34.07
C ASP A 471 -5.26 11.46 34.57
N LEU A 472 -5.64 12.56 33.92
CA LEU A 472 -5.30 13.94 34.33
C LEU A 472 -6.35 14.56 35.28
N GLY A 473 -7.34 13.80 35.73
CA GLY A 473 -8.38 14.23 36.67
C GLY A 473 -9.62 14.87 36.02
N ASP A 474 -9.64 15.09 34.71
CA ASP A 474 -10.80 15.62 33.97
C ASP A 474 -11.83 14.52 33.65
N LYS A 475 -12.44 13.98 34.71
CA LYS A 475 -13.46 12.92 34.59
C LYS A 475 -14.73 13.40 33.89
N GLN A 476 -15.08 14.69 34.02
CA GLN A 476 -16.24 15.26 33.35
C GLN A 476 -16.03 15.35 31.84
N GLY A 477 -14.85 15.81 31.39
CA GLY A 477 -14.46 15.77 29.99
C GLY A 477 -14.35 14.36 29.44
N ALA A 478 -13.92 13.39 30.26
CA ALA A 478 -13.90 11.98 29.89
C ALA A 478 -15.31 11.40 29.63
N ILE A 479 -16.30 11.75 30.46
CA ILE A 479 -17.71 11.39 30.25
C ILE A 479 -18.24 12.05 28.96
N ALA A 480 -17.90 13.31 28.70
CA ALA A 480 -18.30 14.00 27.47
C ALA A 480 -17.76 13.31 26.21
N ASP A 481 -16.52 12.82 26.25
CA ASP A 481 -15.95 12.04 25.15
C ASP A 481 -16.66 10.69 24.96
N CYS A 482 -16.97 9.98 26.05
CA CYS A 482 -17.75 8.74 25.97
C CYS A 482 -19.15 8.99 25.40
N ASN A 483 -19.78 10.11 25.74
CA ASN A 483 -21.08 10.50 25.17
C ASN A 483 -21.00 10.72 23.66
N GLN A 484 -19.92 11.34 23.15
CA GLN A 484 -19.75 11.49 21.70
C GLN A 484 -19.45 10.15 21.03
N ALA A 485 -18.60 9.31 21.62
CA ALA A 485 -18.35 7.96 21.13
C ALA A 485 -19.66 7.16 20.98
N LEU A 486 -20.53 7.21 22.01
CA LEU A 486 -21.82 6.52 22.02
C LEU A 486 -22.89 7.16 21.11
N LYS A 487 -22.74 8.44 20.77
CA LYS A 487 -23.58 9.09 19.76
C LYS A 487 -23.27 8.55 18.36
N ILE A 488 -22.00 8.25 18.09
CA ILE A 488 -21.53 7.72 16.80
C ILE A 488 -21.77 6.20 16.73
N ASP A 489 -21.41 5.47 17.79
CA ASP A 489 -21.60 4.02 17.92
C ASP A 489 -22.34 3.67 19.23
N PRO A 490 -23.68 3.57 19.19
CA PRO A 490 -24.49 3.22 20.36
C PRO A 490 -24.29 1.80 20.90
N ASN A 491 -23.53 0.94 20.20
CA ASN A 491 -23.25 -0.43 20.62
C ASN A 491 -21.83 -0.61 21.16
N ASN A 492 -21.11 0.48 21.41
CA ASN A 492 -19.76 0.45 21.93
C ASN A 492 -19.71 0.07 23.42
N ALA A 493 -19.53 -1.22 23.71
CA ALA A 493 -19.49 -1.73 25.09
C ALA A 493 -18.38 -1.07 25.93
N SER A 494 -17.20 -0.85 25.34
CA SER A 494 -16.06 -0.22 26.01
C SER A 494 -16.35 1.23 26.42
N ALA A 495 -17.06 2.00 25.58
CA ALA A 495 -17.44 3.37 25.92
C ALA A 495 -18.46 3.43 27.06
N TYR A 496 -19.43 2.49 27.12
CA TYR A 496 -20.33 2.35 28.27
C TYR A 496 -19.56 1.97 29.54
N LEU A 497 -18.66 0.98 29.47
CA LEU A 497 -17.85 0.54 30.61
C LEU A 497 -17.04 1.69 31.21
N LEU A 498 -16.38 2.49 30.36
CA LEU A 498 -15.58 3.62 30.80
C LEU A 498 -16.44 4.74 31.35
N ARG A 499 -17.54 5.09 30.69
CA ARG A 499 -18.46 6.12 31.19
C ARG A 499 -19.05 5.73 32.55
N GLY A 500 -19.43 4.47 32.73
CA GLY A 500 -19.92 3.95 34.00
C GLY A 500 -18.88 4.03 35.11
N SER A 501 -17.61 3.73 34.78
CA SER A 501 -16.49 3.85 35.73
C SER A 501 -16.27 5.31 36.14
N PHE A 502 -16.22 6.25 35.18
CA PHE A 502 -16.05 7.67 35.48
C PHE A 502 -17.23 8.26 36.26
N ARG A 503 -18.46 7.81 35.98
CA ARG A 503 -19.67 8.18 36.74
C ARG A 503 -19.61 7.67 38.18
N SER A 504 -19.19 6.42 38.37
CA SER A 504 -18.99 5.82 39.69
C SER A 504 -17.99 6.64 40.52
N ASP A 505 -16.86 7.02 39.92
CA ASP A 505 -15.83 7.84 40.56
C ASP A 505 -16.32 9.24 40.96
N LEU A 506 -17.29 9.79 40.21
CA LEU A 506 -17.94 11.07 40.53
C LEU A 506 -19.16 10.92 41.45
N GLY A 507 -19.47 9.70 41.91
CA GLY A 507 -20.58 9.42 42.80
C GLY A 507 -21.94 9.25 42.12
N ASP A 508 -22.03 9.31 40.79
CA ASP A 508 -23.23 9.00 40.01
C ASP A 508 -23.43 7.47 39.92
N LYS A 509 -23.83 6.89 41.06
CA LYS A 509 -24.05 5.44 41.18
C LYS A 509 -25.14 4.94 40.25
N GLN A 510 -26.20 5.72 40.05
CA GLN A 510 -27.33 5.29 39.23
C GLN A 510 -26.95 5.27 37.74
N GLY A 511 -26.29 6.32 37.25
CA GLY A 511 -25.78 6.34 35.88
C GLY A 511 -24.72 5.27 35.63
N ALA A 512 -23.86 5.00 36.62
CA ALA A 512 -22.88 3.91 36.54
C ALA A 512 -23.53 2.52 36.43
N ILE A 513 -24.56 2.24 37.23
CA ILE A 513 -25.31 0.98 37.16
C ILE A 513 -25.94 0.79 35.77
N GLN A 514 -26.57 1.84 35.22
CA GLN A 514 -27.17 1.77 33.88
C GLN A 514 -26.13 1.45 32.80
N ASP A 515 -24.97 2.10 32.86
CA ASP A 515 -23.89 1.88 31.91
C ASP A 515 -23.29 0.47 32.02
N PHE A 516 -23.09 -0.05 33.23
CA PHE A 516 -22.57 -1.41 33.42
C PHE A 516 -23.59 -2.48 33.03
N GLN A 517 -24.90 -2.26 33.25
CA GLN A 517 -25.94 -3.15 32.72
C GLN A 517 -25.88 -3.21 31.20
N LYS A 518 -25.82 -2.05 30.54
CA LYS A 518 -25.72 -1.98 29.09
C LYS A 518 -24.43 -2.62 28.56
N THR A 519 -23.33 -2.45 29.28
CA THR A 519 -22.03 -3.10 28.99
C THR A 519 -22.16 -4.62 29.05
N ALA A 520 -22.77 -5.16 30.11
CA ALA A 520 -22.99 -6.59 30.26
C ALA A 520 -23.86 -7.15 29.11
N ASP A 521 -24.97 -6.48 28.78
CA ASP A 521 -25.84 -6.90 27.68
C ASP A 521 -25.08 -6.96 26.35
N LEU A 522 -24.27 -5.94 26.04
CA LEU A 522 -23.50 -5.87 24.81
C LEU A 522 -22.41 -6.95 24.74
N TYR A 523 -21.63 -7.14 25.81
CA TYR A 523 -20.62 -8.19 25.83
C TYR A 523 -21.22 -9.60 25.77
N GLN A 524 -22.39 -9.81 26.40
CA GLN A 524 -23.12 -11.06 26.27
C GLN A 524 -23.57 -11.33 24.83
N GLN A 525 -24.10 -10.31 24.14
CA GLN A 525 -24.46 -10.42 22.72
C GLN A 525 -23.25 -10.67 21.81
N GLN A 526 -22.10 -10.10 22.15
CA GLN A 526 -20.84 -10.27 21.43
C GLN A 526 -20.13 -11.60 21.76
N GLY A 527 -20.59 -12.34 22.76
CA GLY A 527 -19.93 -13.56 23.23
C GLY A 527 -18.66 -13.33 24.05
N ASP A 528 -18.37 -12.09 24.45
CA ASP A 528 -17.23 -11.74 25.29
C ASP A 528 -17.54 -12.05 26.77
N LYS A 529 -17.22 -13.29 27.17
CA LYS A 529 -17.44 -13.77 28.55
C LYS A 529 -16.61 -12.98 29.57
N HIS A 530 -15.42 -12.51 29.20
CA HIS A 530 -14.54 -11.80 30.12
C HIS A 530 -15.05 -10.38 30.37
N GLY A 531 -15.35 -9.64 29.31
CA GLY A 531 -15.97 -8.31 29.40
C GLY A 531 -17.30 -8.35 30.16
N TYR A 532 -18.13 -9.36 29.91
CA TYR A 532 -19.37 -9.59 30.66
C TYR A 532 -19.10 -9.75 32.16
N GLN A 533 -18.13 -10.58 32.53
CA GLN A 533 -17.81 -10.83 33.94
C GLN A 533 -17.29 -9.58 34.66
N ILE A 534 -16.50 -8.74 33.97
CA ILE A 534 -16.07 -7.44 34.48
C ILE A 534 -17.28 -6.57 34.80
N ALA A 535 -18.20 -6.41 33.84
CA ALA A 535 -19.39 -5.58 34.01
C ALA A 535 -20.28 -6.05 35.17
N ILE A 536 -20.50 -7.36 35.29
CA ILE A 536 -21.28 -7.95 36.39
C ILE A 536 -20.60 -7.75 37.75
N ASN A 537 -19.28 -7.86 37.83
CA ASN A 537 -18.56 -7.62 39.08
C ASN A 537 -18.68 -6.15 39.52
N LEU A 538 -18.56 -5.21 38.59
CA LEU A 538 -18.76 -3.78 38.87
C LEU A 538 -20.19 -3.47 39.34
N LEU A 539 -21.20 -4.12 38.76
CA LEU A 539 -22.59 -4.01 39.19
C LEU A 539 -22.80 -4.51 40.63
N ARG A 540 -22.27 -5.69 40.97
CA ARG A 540 -22.38 -6.26 42.32
C ARG A 540 -21.74 -5.35 43.37
N THR A 541 -20.58 -4.79 43.04
CA THR A 541 -19.87 -3.83 43.91
C THR A 541 -20.72 -2.58 44.17
N LEU A 542 -21.34 -2.01 43.12
CA LEU A 542 -22.18 -0.81 43.26
C LEU A 542 -23.53 -1.06 43.96
N GLN A 543 -24.09 -2.26 43.80
CA GLN A 543 -25.39 -2.64 44.38
C GLN A 543 -25.27 -3.18 45.81
N GLY A 544 -24.07 -3.34 46.35
CA GLY A 544 -23.86 -3.88 47.70
C GLY A 544 -24.26 -5.35 47.85
N THR A 545 -24.44 -6.08 46.74
CA THR A 545 -24.87 -7.49 46.71
C THR A 545 -23.68 -8.45 46.79
N THR A 546 -22.61 -8.06 47.49
CA THR A 546 -21.67 -9.05 48.01
C THR A 546 -22.38 -9.84 49.09
N SER A 547 -22.95 -10.99 48.73
CA SER A 547 -23.32 -12.01 49.71
C SER A 547 -22.06 -12.31 50.51
N THR A 548 -22.02 -11.86 51.76
CA THR A 548 -21.05 -12.27 52.74
C THR A 548 -21.26 -13.75 52.99
N PRO A 549 -20.32 -14.66 52.64
CA PRO A 549 -20.29 -15.94 53.32
C PRO A 549 -19.82 -15.61 54.74
N GLN A 550 -20.74 -15.58 55.70
CA GLN A 550 -20.33 -15.68 57.09
C GLN A 550 -19.67 -17.05 57.29
N THR A 551 -18.35 -17.09 57.34
CA THR A 551 -17.62 -18.23 57.87
C THR A 551 -17.74 -18.20 59.39
N SER A 552 -18.73 -18.92 59.91
CA SER A 552 -18.70 -19.35 61.30
C SER A 552 -17.59 -20.41 61.44
N ASN A 553 -16.73 -20.22 62.44
CA ASN A 553 -15.69 -21.15 62.92
C ASN A 553 -14.31 -21.17 62.24
N GLY A 554 -13.80 -20.03 61.73
CA GLY A 554 -12.35 -19.81 61.60
C GLY A 554 -11.58 -20.85 60.76
N LEU A 555 -12.28 -21.61 59.92
CA LEU A 555 -11.71 -22.64 59.06
C LEU A 555 -12.48 -22.60 57.74
N LEU A 556 -11.80 -22.21 56.66
CA LEU A 556 -12.32 -22.40 55.31
C LEU A 556 -11.70 -23.68 54.76
N THR A 557 -12.54 -24.67 54.43
CA THR A 557 -12.12 -25.84 53.67
C THR A 557 -12.91 -25.89 52.38
N ALA A 558 -12.24 -25.85 51.24
CA ALA A 558 -12.84 -25.85 49.91
C ALA A 558 -12.18 -26.91 49.04
N ASN A 559 -12.97 -27.61 48.22
CA ASN A 559 -12.45 -28.52 47.20
C ASN A 559 -12.54 -27.85 45.83
N GLY A 560 -11.47 -27.89 45.05
CA GLY A 560 -11.39 -27.29 43.71
C GLY A 560 -10.91 -28.28 42.64
N SER A 561 -10.96 -27.88 41.37
CA SER A 561 -10.59 -28.76 40.26
C SER A 561 -10.10 -27.98 39.03
N LEU A 562 -8.78 -27.92 38.84
CA LEU A 562 -8.17 -27.24 37.70
C LEU A 562 -8.41 -28.01 36.39
N THR A 563 -9.51 -27.71 35.72
CA THR A 563 -9.91 -28.36 34.46
C THR A 563 -10.47 -27.34 33.46
N PRO A 564 -10.17 -27.48 32.16
CA PRO A 564 -10.68 -26.57 31.14
C PRO A 564 -12.21 -26.41 31.22
N GLY A 565 -12.67 -25.17 31.40
CA GLY A 565 -14.08 -24.82 31.51
C GLY A 565 -14.61 -24.63 32.93
N LYS A 566 -13.90 -25.08 33.97
CA LYS A 566 -14.17 -24.72 35.38
C LYS A 566 -13.24 -23.64 35.91
N SER A 567 -12.04 -23.57 35.32
CA SER A 567 -10.96 -22.71 35.78
C SER A 567 -10.63 -21.65 34.72
N SER A 568 -10.11 -20.52 35.16
CA SER A 568 -9.67 -19.42 34.30
C SER A 568 -8.28 -19.71 33.73
N VAL A 569 -7.91 -19.07 32.62
CA VAL A 569 -6.60 -19.26 31.96
C VAL A 569 -5.77 -18.00 32.14
N LEU A 570 -4.52 -18.13 32.62
CA LEU A 570 -3.60 -16.99 32.66
C LEU A 570 -3.23 -16.54 31.23
N PRO A 571 -3.38 -15.25 30.89
CA PRO A 571 -3.14 -14.75 29.54
C PRO A 571 -1.70 -14.94 29.04
N SER A 572 -0.72 -14.98 29.95
CA SER A 572 0.72 -14.97 29.63
C SER A 572 1.29 -16.34 29.27
N ASP A 573 0.79 -17.43 29.85
CA ASP A 573 1.38 -18.77 29.69
C ASP A 573 0.36 -19.87 29.39
N GLY A 574 -0.94 -19.62 29.56
CA GLY A 574 -1.99 -20.60 29.34
C GLY A 574 -2.20 -21.58 30.51
N SER A 575 -1.67 -21.30 31.69
CA SER A 575 -1.92 -22.10 32.91
C SER A 575 -3.34 -21.91 33.45
N LEU A 576 -3.90 -22.94 34.08
CA LEU A 576 -5.25 -22.94 34.64
C LEU A 576 -5.23 -22.50 36.10
N TYR A 577 -6.11 -21.59 36.49
CA TYR A 577 -6.20 -21.15 37.86
C TYR A 577 -7.64 -21.05 38.38
N GLU A 578 -7.79 -21.25 39.68
CA GLU A 578 -9.03 -21.06 40.43
C GLU A 578 -8.83 -20.11 41.60
N GLU A 579 -9.90 -19.41 41.96
CA GLU A 579 -9.86 -18.38 42.98
C GLU A 579 -10.80 -18.70 44.14
N HIS A 580 -10.28 -18.53 45.35
CA HIS A 580 -11.01 -18.71 46.59
C HIS A 580 -10.92 -17.44 47.42
N ASN A 581 -11.96 -17.11 48.17
CA ASN A 581 -11.99 -15.89 48.96
C ASN A 581 -12.28 -16.20 50.42
N PHE A 582 -11.65 -15.46 51.33
CA PHE A 582 -11.96 -15.52 52.76
C PHE A 582 -11.86 -14.12 53.40
N GLU A 583 -12.56 -13.93 54.53
CA GLU A 583 -12.46 -12.70 55.32
C GLU A 583 -11.40 -12.87 56.41
N GLY A 584 -10.53 -11.87 56.53
CA GLY A 584 -9.45 -11.87 57.51
C GLY A 584 -9.43 -10.59 58.34
N ARG A 585 -8.91 -10.67 59.57
CA ARG A 585 -8.73 -9.51 60.45
C ARG A 585 -7.27 -9.08 60.51
N ALA A 586 -7.01 -7.78 60.57
CA ALA A 586 -5.67 -7.26 60.76
C ALA A 586 -5.00 -7.90 62.00
N GLY A 587 -3.75 -8.36 61.85
CA GLY A 587 -2.99 -9.05 62.88
C GLY A 587 -3.31 -10.54 63.04
N GLN A 588 -4.32 -11.07 62.35
CA GLN A 588 -4.62 -12.51 62.36
C GLN A 588 -3.51 -13.25 61.59
N SER A 589 -2.94 -14.29 62.19
CA SER A 589 -2.09 -15.23 61.46
C SER A 589 -2.98 -16.25 60.78
N VAL A 590 -2.79 -16.44 59.47
CA VAL A 590 -3.50 -17.46 58.71
C VAL A 590 -2.52 -18.42 58.08
N THR A 591 -2.89 -19.70 58.04
CA THR A 591 -2.17 -20.73 57.29
C THR A 591 -3.07 -21.25 56.18
N ILE A 592 -2.61 -21.07 54.94
CA ILE A 592 -3.25 -21.55 53.73
C ILE A 592 -2.50 -22.78 53.27
N THR A 593 -3.19 -23.90 53.07
CA THR A 593 -2.62 -25.15 52.56
C THR A 593 -3.44 -25.61 51.36
N VAL A 594 -2.75 -25.94 50.27
CA VAL A 594 -3.31 -26.56 49.08
C VAL A 594 -2.73 -27.95 48.98
N GLU A 595 -3.58 -28.96 48.89
CA GLU A 595 -3.17 -30.35 48.73
C GLU A 595 -3.72 -30.93 47.43
N SER A 596 -2.85 -31.49 46.59
CA SER A 596 -3.23 -32.26 45.40
C SER A 596 -2.48 -33.59 45.35
N ARG A 597 -2.98 -34.56 44.59
CA ARG A 597 -2.24 -35.77 44.19
C ARG A 597 -1.98 -35.81 42.69
N ASP A 598 -2.54 -34.86 41.96
CA ASP A 598 -2.67 -34.90 40.52
C ASP A 598 -1.66 -33.97 39.83
N PHE A 599 -1.19 -32.92 40.52
CA PHE A 599 -0.26 -31.92 39.96
C PHE A 599 0.48 -31.16 41.06
N ASP A 600 1.59 -30.51 40.67
CA ASP A 600 2.36 -29.62 41.54
C ASP A 600 1.61 -28.30 41.72
N THR A 601 1.21 -27.99 42.95
CA THR A 601 0.38 -26.83 43.25
C THR A 601 1.21 -25.55 43.36
N TYR A 602 0.61 -24.44 42.99
CA TYR A 602 1.09 -23.09 43.24
C TYR A 602 -0.01 -22.32 43.95
N VAL A 603 0.33 -21.59 45.01
CA VAL A 603 -0.64 -20.78 45.74
C VAL A 603 -0.16 -19.35 45.91
N ALA A 604 -1.04 -18.39 45.67
CA ALA A 604 -0.80 -16.96 45.87
C ALA A 604 -1.93 -16.32 46.69
N LEU A 605 -1.57 -15.48 47.65
CA LEU A 605 -2.45 -14.72 48.52
C LEU A 605 -2.40 -13.24 48.13
N PHE A 606 -3.56 -12.67 47.84
CA PHE A 606 -3.75 -11.27 47.54
C PHE A 606 -4.58 -10.59 48.63
N GLY A 607 -4.21 -9.35 48.96
CA GLY A 607 -4.90 -8.52 49.93
C GLY A 607 -6.21 -7.93 49.40
N PRO A 608 -6.97 -7.21 50.26
CA PRO A 608 -8.20 -6.52 49.87
C PRO A 608 -8.01 -5.44 48.80
N ASP A 609 -6.79 -4.91 48.66
CA ASP A 609 -6.37 -3.96 47.63
C ASP A 609 -5.87 -4.65 46.35
N LEU A 610 -6.03 -5.97 46.25
CA LEU A 610 -5.58 -6.84 45.16
C LEU A 610 -4.05 -6.88 44.97
N LYS A 611 -3.26 -6.40 45.92
CA LYS A 611 -1.81 -6.59 45.89
C LYS A 611 -1.45 -8.00 46.33
N LEU A 612 -0.46 -8.58 45.66
CA LEU A 612 0.16 -9.83 46.08
C LEU A 612 0.82 -9.62 47.44
N LEU A 613 0.48 -10.47 48.41
CA LEU A 613 1.01 -10.41 49.77
C LEU A 613 2.00 -11.54 50.04
N ALA A 614 1.71 -12.74 49.54
CA ALA A 614 2.57 -13.91 49.66
C ALA A 614 2.24 -14.91 48.56
N GLU A 615 3.23 -15.69 48.15
CA GLU A 615 3.07 -16.83 47.25
C GLU A 615 4.05 -17.93 47.66
N ASN A 616 3.71 -19.18 47.33
CA ASN A 616 4.60 -20.31 47.52
C ASN A 616 4.32 -21.38 46.48
N ASP A 617 5.40 -21.91 45.91
CA ASP A 617 5.43 -22.93 44.86
C ASP A 617 6.10 -24.24 45.32
N ASP A 618 6.48 -24.36 46.60
CA ASP A 618 7.19 -25.48 47.24
C ASP A 618 8.21 -26.20 46.33
N ILE A 619 9.45 -25.70 46.30
CA ILE A 619 10.57 -26.10 45.42
C ILE A 619 11.02 -27.59 45.53
N SER A 620 10.40 -28.42 46.38
CA SER A 620 10.78 -29.84 46.50
C SER A 620 10.05 -30.70 45.45
N GLN A 621 10.81 -31.37 44.56
CA GLN A 621 10.31 -32.22 43.45
C GLN A 621 9.45 -33.44 43.88
N SER A 622 9.09 -33.58 45.15
CA SER A 622 8.36 -34.73 45.69
C SER A 622 7.05 -34.38 46.41
N ASN A 623 6.62 -33.12 46.42
CA ASN A 623 5.42 -32.69 47.15
C ASN A 623 4.42 -31.98 46.23
N SER A 624 3.25 -32.58 46.03
CA SER A 624 2.13 -32.04 45.26
C SER A 624 1.24 -31.08 46.07
N ASN A 625 1.82 -30.43 47.08
CA ASN A 625 1.12 -29.59 48.05
C ASN A 625 1.89 -28.27 48.26
N SER A 626 1.19 -27.19 48.58
CA SER A 626 1.79 -25.88 48.89
C SER A 626 1.19 -25.28 50.14
N ALA A 627 1.98 -24.51 50.91
CA ALA A 627 1.47 -23.83 52.09
C ALA A 627 2.05 -22.42 52.28
N ILE A 628 1.24 -21.49 52.74
CA ILE A 628 1.64 -20.13 53.12
C ILE A 628 1.13 -19.86 54.53
N THR A 629 2.02 -19.43 55.42
CA THR A 629 1.62 -18.81 56.69
C THR A 629 1.91 -17.31 56.62
N PHE A 630 0.89 -16.49 56.84
CA PHE A 630 1.00 -15.04 56.70
C PHE A 630 0.20 -14.31 57.78
N THR A 631 0.74 -13.20 58.28
CA THR A 631 0.03 -12.32 59.22
C THR A 631 -0.65 -11.21 58.44
N LEU A 632 -1.98 -11.14 58.54
CA LEU A 632 -2.79 -10.26 57.72
C LEU A 632 -2.57 -8.79 58.09
N PRO A 633 -2.20 -7.91 57.13
CA PRO A 633 -1.85 -6.51 57.41
C PRO A 633 -3.09 -5.62 57.61
N ALA A 634 -4.24 -6.03 57.09
CA ALA A 634 -5.50 -5.27 57.15
C ALA A 634 -6.71 -6.19 57.35
N SER A 635 -7.82 -5.63 57.83
CA SER A 635 -9.09 -6.36 57.85
C SER A 635 -9.78 -6.25 56.49
N GLY A 636 -10.34 -7.35 55.97
CA GLY A 636 -11.11 -7.36 54.73
C GLY A 636 -11.05 -8.69 53.99
N ARG A 637 -11.51 -8.68 52.73
CA ARG A 637 -11.58 -9.85 51.87
C ARG A 637 -10.22 -10.14 51.22
N TYR A 638 -9.70 -11.33 51.46
CA TYR A 638 -8.49 -11.85 50.85
C TYR A 638 -8.82 -12.83 49.74
N ARG A 639 -7.96 -12.90 48.72
CA ARG A 639 -8.10 -13.79 47.57
C ARG A 639 -6.93 -14.76 47.54
N VAL A 640 -7.24 -16.05 47.51
CA VAL A 640 -6.29 -17.14 47.30
C VAL A 640 -6.43 -17.64 45.89
N VAL A 641 -5.35 -17.57 45.12
CA VAL A 641 -5.27 -18.14 43.77
C VAL A 641 -4.54 -19.46 43.87
N VAL A 642 -5.16 -20.52 43.34
CA VAL A 642 -4.55 -21.84 43.19
C VAL A 642 -4.31 -22.07 41.70
N ASN A 643 -3.08 -22.41 41.34
CA ASN A 643 -2.64 -22.68 39.97
C ASN A 643 -1.87 -24.01 39.93
N ALA A 644 -1.80 -24.63 38.76
CA ALA A 644 -0.84 -25.69 38.48
C ALA A 644 0.48 -25.07 38.04
N TYR A 645 1.60 -25.56 38.58
CA TYR A 645 2.92 -25.01 38.25
C TYR A 645 3.28 -25.17 36.76
N LYS A 646 2.92 -26.31 36.16
CA LYS A 646 3.18 -26.60 34.75
C LYS A 646 1.96 -26.39 33.87
N LYS A 647 2.20 -25.80 32.71
CA LYS A 647 1.20 -25.59 31.66
C LYS A 647 0.53 -26.91 31.24
N GLY A 648 -0.80 -26.95 31.34
CA GLY A 648 -1.61 -28.10 30.91
C GLY A 648 -1.79 -29.19 31.97
N GLU A 649 -1.12 -29.08 33.13
CA GLU A 649 -1.43 -29.92 34.28
C GLU A 649 -2.66 -29.40 35.02
N GLY A 650 -3.38 -30.32 35.67
CA GLY A 650 -4.60 -29.99 36.38
C GLY A 650 -5.27 -31.24 36.94
N GLY A 651 -6.02 -31.04 38.01
CA GLY A 651 -6.65 -32.12 38.75
C GLY A 651 -7.39 -31.58 39.96
N ARG A 652 -7.74 -32.47 40.89
CA ARG A 652 -8.47 -32.09 42.09
C ARG A 652 -7.50 -31.63 43.17
N TYR A 653 -7.98 -30.72 44.00
CA TYR A 653 -7.23 -30.26 45.16
C TYR A 653 -8.16 -29.90 46.32
N THR A 654 -7.60 -29.89 47.52
CA THR A 654 -8.24 -29.40 48.75
C THR A 654 -7.49 -28.17 49.25
N LEU A 655 -8.21 -27.06 49.40
CA LEU A 655 -7.74 -25.82 50.00
C LEU A 655 -8.22 -25.75 51.45
N THR A 656 -7.30 -25.49 52.37
CA THR A 656 -7.61 -25.22 53.78
C THR A 656 -7.02 -23.87 54.18
N VAL A 657 -7.82 -22.99 54.78
CA VAL A 657 -7.38 -21.74 55.43
C VAL A 657 -7.70 -21.84 56.92
N ARG A 658 -6.67 -21.78 57.76
CA ARG A 658 -6.71 -21.87 59.23
C ARG A 658 -6.30 -20.57 59.88
#